data_AF-A0A939VWI3-F1
#
_entry.id   AF-A0A939VWI3-F1
#
_cell.length_a   1.000
_cell.length_b   1.000
_cell.length_c   1.000
_cell.angle_alpha   90.00
_cell.angle_beta   90.00
_cell.angle_gamma   90.00
#
_symmetry.space_group_name_H-M   'P 1'
#
loop_
_entity.id
_entity.type
_entity.pdbx_description
1 polymer ?
#
loop_
_entity_poly.entity_id
_entity_poly.type
_entity_poly.pdbx_seq_one_letter_code
_entity_poly.pdbx_strand_id
1 'polypeptide(L)'
;LHIELGKEVRELAKNGKLFGSQKESEAIVVMPDDGTHKFGEFHVKDGKLYQQGKDGAEEVKGLSSNDHKRILSFLALKQRYNDVMKGMLDEVPDMTLGLLQNKLKKAYDAFVNSFGNIANSRKQLILRSDPSYIRVSGLERVERKTVDGKPVFEYKPSAVFTERTIRKNAEPKTAGSLEDAAQISLNYRGTIVPEYVAQLVGMPVADAKANLLSSGKFFENPDNGQLETSEKYLSGNIAEKLKAAKEAAKQNSDFQGNVSALEKAMPLPKKIADIGFKLGTTWVPADVVRRWLQEDLGARRVNVTYSREIDQWFADGDFYSVSGYSAGNKDAKDILLAALNLKRLKVFYKVHDKTVFDREATEAANALKNQMSERFVNFVKKNPELAKAVEDEFNTKINIYVNRNYSGTGKDGVYPGAAETINGKPVRMREHQRAVIARAIEGNTLIAHCVGAGKTFSMITIAEELKRLKLANKNLIVVQNATVEQFAQSARDLYPNAAILSVTKRDMEAKNRKRFMMMIANNDWDIIVMPQSQFNMLVDRPEIQQQYMQSKIDDLRRIIEEMKDDHNSRNTVKEIARQMKSLEAKLEHKLGKKKNAEDVVYFDELGIDALFIDEAHAYKKNFFVTKMPQMKGLDRSDSERAMGLTLKINQIMQKTGGRNIYLATGTPITNTLAEAWNMVRYLYQEGEMPFDCNTFDRFASMFTETVSDVEQTAAGNYKSVERFVKFTNLEDLNKFFTSVADVVLPEDLKGVKRPPIKGGAPTNMIVPRGEVITNFMRYLNDLYSWYDGLSGEEKKKHTAMNLQIYTMARKASIDMRLIDASLPDDPNSKLSKCAEMVYQKWKEYAGVKGTQAVFFDLHRNVDSNKREVFNAYDELKRKLVEYGIPENEIAHMDNFTTDAKKAKLFEDVNAGRVRVIIGGTQT
;
A
#
# COMPACT_ATOMS: atom_id res chain seq x y z
N LEU A 1 36.51 73.46 15.27
CA LEU A 1 36.04 72.31 14.44
C LEU A 1 36.28 70.92 15.05
N HIS A 2 37.46 70.28 14.93
CA HIS A 2 37.59 68.85 15.35
C HIS A 2 37.37 68.61 16.86
N ILE A 3 37.72 69.60 17.70
CA ILE A 3 37.51 69.56 19.15
C ILE A 3 36.05 69.87 19.52
N GLU A 4 35.35 70.69 18.74
CA GLU A 4 33.92 70.99 18.94
C GLU A 4 33.03 69.83 18.52
N LEU A 5 33.31 69.19 17.37
CA LEU A 5 32.67 67.94 16.97
C LEU A 5 32.88 66.85 18.03
N GLY A 6 34.06 66.80 18.66
CA GLY A 6 34.35 65.86 19.74
C GLY A 6 33.54 66.10 21.02
N LYS A 7 33.07 67.33 21.28
CA LYS A 7 32.19 67.65 22.42
C LYS A 7 30.74 67.29 22.11
N GLU A 8 30.28 67.58 20.90
CA GLU A 8 28.93 67.28 20.43
C GLU A 8 28.66 65.77 20.38
N VAL A 9 29.63 64.98 19.92
CA VAL A 9 29.58 63.51 19.93
C VAL A 9 29.56 62.93 21.35
N ARG A 10 30.26 63.54 22.30
CA ARG A 10 30.24 63.11 23.72
C ARG A 10 28.93 63.44 24.42
N GLU A 11 28.29 64.56 24.09
CA GLU A 11 26.95 64.88 24.59
C GLU A 11 25.89 63.93 24.01
N LEU A 12 25.96 63.62 22.72
CA LEU A 12 25.07 62.65 22.07
C LEU A 12 25.24 61.22 22.62
N ALA A 13 26.47 60.86 23.05
CA ALA A 13 26.74 59.60 23.73
C ALA A 13 26.24 59.59 25.19
N LYS A 14 26.39 60.69 25.95
CA LYS A 14 25.84 60.83 27.31
C LYS A 14 24.31 60.78 27.36
N ASN A 15 23.65 61.27 26.32
CA ASN A 15 22.19 61.30 26.19
C ASN A 15 21.59 60.04 25.53
N GLY A 16 22.40 58.99 25.31
CA GLY A 16 21.92 57.72 24.76
C GLY A 16 21.43 57.78 23.30
N LYS A 17 21.75 58.84 22.57
CA LYS A 17 21.30 59.07 21.18
C LYS A 17 22.28 58.58 20.11
N LEU A 18 23.55 58.33 20.46
CA LEU A 18 24.59 57.92 19.49
C LEU A 18 24.59 56.40 19.20
N PHE A 19 24.25 55.59 20.20
CA PHE A 19 24.06 54.14 20.07
C PHE A 19 22.66 53.82 20.56
N GLY A 20 21.71 53.77 19.63
CA GLY A 20 20.31 53.49 19.95
C GLY A 20 20.16 52.12 20.59
N SER A 21 20.18 52.05 21.93
CA SER A 21 19.44 51.05 22.67
C SER A 21 18.09 51.66 23.04
N GLN A 22 17.23 51.86 22.05
CA GLN A 22 15.81 51.80 22.36
C GLN A 22 15.56 50.36 22.82
N LYS A 23 15.25 50.18 24.10
CA LYS A 23 14.25 49.18 24.47
C LYS A 23 12.96 49.64 23.78
N GLU A 24 12.83 49.37 22.48
CA GLU A 24 11.52 49.18 21.92
C GLU A 24 10.95 48.00 22.70
N SER A 25 9.98 48.27 23.56
CA SER A 25 8.88 47.31 23.64
C SER A 25 8.36 47.24 22.20
N GLU A 26 8.86 46.28 21.41
CA GLU A 26 8.27 45.95 20.13
C GLU A 26 6.83 45.57 20.45
N ALA A 27 5.93 46.55 20.33
CA ALA A 27 4.53 46.26 20.19
C ALA A 27 4.44 45.26 19.04
N ILE A 28 3.77 44.13 19.26
CA ILE A 28 3.60 43.13 18.21
C ILE A 28 2.76 43.79 17.12
N VAL A 29 3.42 44.38 16.12
CA VAL A 29 2.75 45.07 15.01
C VAL A 29 2.25 44.00 14.04
N VAL A 30 0.97 43.66 14.17
CA VAL A 30 0.22 42.88 13.17
C VAL A 30 -0.28 43.86 12.11
N MET A 31 -0.02 43.57 10.83
CA MET A 31 -0.46 44.39 9.70
C MET A 31 -1.99 44.39 9.55
N PRO A 32 -2.60 45.39 8.88
CA PRO A 32 -4.04 45.43 8.62
C PRO A 32 -4.55 44.20 7.86
N ASP A 33 -5.76 43.76 8.21
CA ASP A 33 -6.49 42.62 7.64
C ASP A 33 -6.84 42.86 6.16
N ASP A 34 -6.45 41.94 5.26
CA ASP A 34 -6.73 41.99 3.81
C ASP A 34 -8.10 41.40 3.41
N GLY A 35 -8.84 40.85 4.39
CA GLY A 35 -10.20 40.32 4.22
C GLY A 35 -10.28 38.89 3.69
N THR A 36 -9.17 38.20 3.44
CA THR A 36 -9.16 36.83 2.90
C THR A 36 -8.50 35.81 3.84
N HIS A 37 -9.30 35.22 4.74
CA HIS A 37 -8.80 34.23 5.72
C HIS A 37 -9.22 32.79 5.39
N LYS A 38 -8.31 31.85 5.60
CA LYS A 38 -8.54 30.40 5.51
C LYS A 38 -9.29 29.87 6.74
N PHE A 39 -10.04 28.78 6.59
CA PHE A 39 -10.73 28.18 7.73
C PHE A 39 -9.74 27.77 8.84
N GLY A 40 -9.97 28.25 10.07
CA GLY A 40 -9.10 28.05 11.24
C GLY A 40 -8.02 29.11 11.43
N GLU A 41 -7.80 30.00 10.45
CA GLU A 41 -6.78 31.05 10.52
C GLU A 41 -7.06 32.09 11.60
N PHE A 42 -6.04 32.39 12.40
CA PHE A 42 -6.09 33.51 13.34
C PHE A 42 -5.81 34.82 12.61
N HIS A 43 -6.53 35.86 12.97
CA HIS A 43 -6.31 37.22 12.46
C HIS A 43 -6.73 38.26 13.49
N VAL A 44 -6.25 39.49 13.31
CA VAL A 44 -6.59 40.62 14.20
C VAL A 44 -7.40 41.62 13.41
N LYS A 45 -8.58 41.96 13.94
CA LYS A 45 -9.47 42.98 13.39
C LYS A 45 -9.91 43.90 14.52
N ASP A 46 -9.80 45.21 14.32
CA ASP A 46 -10.16 46.23 15.31
C ASP A 46 -9.53 46.01 16.70
N GLY A 47 -8.27 45.55 16.72
CA GLY A 47 -7.53 45.26 17.96
C GLY A 47 -7.97 44.01 18.72
N LYS A 48 -8.93 43.24 18.18
CA LYS A 48 -9.43 41.98 18.75
C LYS A 48 -8.95 40.78 17.93
N LEU A 49 -8.77 39.65 18.62
CA LEU A 49 -8.35 38.40 18.01
C LEU A 49 -9.57 37.61 17.52
N TYR A 50 -9.54 37.23 16.25
CA TYR A 50 -10.56 36.42 15.60
C TYR A 50 -9.95 35.13 15.07
N GLN A 51 -10.82 34.14 14.88
CA GLN A 51 -10.50 32.91 14.17
C GLN A 51 -11.56 32.65 13.12
N GLN A 52 -11.11 32.37 11.89
CA GLN A 52 -12.01 32.16 10.77
C GLN A 52 -12.77 30.84 10.90
N GLY A 53 -14.09 30.91 11.00
CA GLY A 53 -15.02 29.78 10.96
C GLY A 53 -15.56 29.54 9.54
N LYS A 54 -16.57 28.66 9.44
CA LYS A 54 -17.24 28.34 8.16
C LYS A 54 -18.13 29.51 7.70
N ASP A 55 -18.84 30.12 8.65
CA ASP A 55 -19.86 31.15 8.39
C ASP A 55 -19.35 32.58 8.65
N GLY A 56 -18.04 32.74 8.88
CA GLY A 56 -17.39 34.03 9.15
C GLY A 56 -16.37 33.97 10.28
N ALA A 57 -15.81 35.12 10.63
CA ALA A 57 -14.84 35.26 11.70
C ALA A 57 -15.51 35.23 13.09
N GLU A 58 -15.01 34.36 13.98
CA GLU A 58 -15.48 34.24 15.36
C GLU A 58 -14.48 34.87 16.33
N GLU A 59 -14.93 35.74 17.23
CA GLU A 59 -14.07 36.39 18.22
C GLU A 59 -13.55 35.34 19.22
N VAL A 60 -12.22 35.25 19.38
CA VAL A 60 -11.60 34.26 20.27
C VAL A 60 -11.59 34.79 21.70
N LYS A 61 -12.52 34.29 22.51
CA LYS A 61 -12.72 34.69 23.93
C LYS A 61 -12.15 33.65 24.89
N GLY A 62 -11.89 34.07 26.13
CA GLY A 62 -11.49 33.17 27.23
C GLY A 62 -10.04 32.66 27.16
N LEU A 63 -9.17 33.29 26.37
CA LEU A 63 -7.74 32.96 26.34
C LEU A 63 -6.99 33.51 27.55
N SER A 64 -5.96 32.79 27.99
CA SER A 64 -5.00 33.35 28.94
C SER A 64 -4.22 34.51 28.30
N SER A 65 -3.74 35.47 29.09
CA SER A 65 -2.90 36.57 28.58
C SER A 65 -1.67 36.05 27.83
N ASN A 66 -1.11 34.92 28.30
CA ASN A 66 0.05 34.29 27.66
C ASN A 66 -0.32 33.67 26.30
N ASP A 67 -1.45 32.99 26.18
CA ASP A 67 -1.91 32.40 24.92
C ASP A 67 -2.28 33.47 23.90
N HIS A 68 -2.90 34.57 24.34
CA HIS A 68 -3.20 35.72 23.48
C HIS A 68 -1.91 36.31 22.89
N LYS A 69 -0.90 36.61 23.73
CA LYS A 69 0.41 37.11 23.25
C LYS A 69 1.12 36.11 22.35
N ARG A 70 1.01 34.81 22.64
CA ARG A 70 1.58 33.73 21.82
C ARG A 70 0.99 33.73 20.41
N ILE A 71 -0.34 33.85 20.28
CA ILE A 71 -0.99 33.91 18.96
C ILE A 71 -0.54 35.15 18.19
N LEU A 72 -0.51 36.33 18.84
CA LEU A 72 -0.04 37.55 18.17
C LEU A 72 1.42 37.43 17.69
N SER A 73 2.31 36.88 18.51
CA SER A 73 3.71 36.66 18.14
C SER A 73 3.85 35.63 17.00
N PHE A 74 3.01 34.60 16.99
CA PHE A 74 2.91 33.65 15.88
C PHE A 74 2.45 34.33 14.57
N LEU A 75 1.46 35.23 14.62
CA LEU A 75 1.00 35.97 13.43
C LEU A 75 2.11 36.85 12.85
N ALA A 76 2.87 37.54 13.70
CA ALA A 76 4.03 38.31 13.26
C ALA A 76 5.11 37.41 12.62
N LEU A 77 5.40 36.26 13.25
CA LEU A 77 6.36 35.28 12.72
C LEU A 77 5.91 34.71 11.37
N LYS A 78 4.64 34.34 11.26
CA LYS A 78 3.98 33.85 10.03
C LYS A 78 4.10 34.87 8.91
N GLN A 79 3.86 36.15 9.18
CA GLN A 79 4.00 37.20 8.18
C GLN A 79 5.45 37.29 7.66
N ARG A 80 6.44 37.30 8.55
CA ARG A 80 7.86 37.35 8.14
C ARG A 80 8.31 36.11 7.39
N TYR A 81 7.76 34.95 7.75
CA TYR A 81 8.01 33.71 7.02
C TYR A 81 7.49 33.83 5.59
N ASN A 82 6.25 34.30 5.43
CA ASN A 82 5.65 34.53 4.11
C ASN A 82 6.42 35.55 3.28
N ASP A 83 6.91 36.64 3.90
CA ASP A 83 7.76 37.64 3.23
C ASP A 83 9.03 36.98 2.65
N VAL A 84 9.72 36.13 3.44
CA VAL A 84 10.93 35.40 2.99
C VAL A 84 10.60 34.41 1.87
N MET A 85 9.54 33.60 2.02
CA MET A 85 9.13 32.64 0.98
C MET A 85 8.81 33.35 -0.33
N LYS A 86 8.06 34.47 -0.26
CA LYS A 86 7.76 35.30 -1.41
C LYS A 86 9.03 35.86 -2.04
N GLY A 87 9.97 36.38 -1.23
CA GLY A 87 11.27 36.84 -1.73
C GLY A 87 12.11 35.75 -2.40
N MET A 88 12.07 34.52 -1.86
CA MET A 88 12.72 33.36 -2.49
C MET A 88 12.11 33.02 -3.85
N LEU A 89 10.77 33.00 -3.94
CA LEU A 89 10.00 32.72 -5.15
C LEU A 89 10.07 33.82 -6.21
N ASP A 90 10.11 35.09 -5.81
CA ASP A 90 10.23 36.23 -6.71
C ASP A 90 11.67 36.47 -7.18
N GLU A 91 12.61 35.64 -6.72
CA GLU A 91 14.04 35.74 -7.02
C GLU A 91 14.64 37.13 -6.75
N VAL A 92 14.20 37.78 -5.67
CA VAL A 92 14.74 39.09 -5.27
C VAL A 92 16.26 39.00 -5.04
N PRO A 93 17.04 40.06 -5.26
CA PRO A 93 18.49 40.02 -5.06
C PRO A 93 18.89 39.50 -3.68
N ASP A 94 20.01 38.78 -3.58
CA ASP A 94 20.42 38.11 -2.33
C ASP A 94 20.59 39.08 -1.15
N MET A 95 20.95 40.33 -1.41
CA MET A 95 20.96 41.40 -0.40
C MET A 95 19.56 41.65 0.19
N THR A 96 18.53 41.75 -0.67
CA THR A 96 17.13 41.92 -0.26
C THR A 96 16.62 40.69 0.47
N LEU A 97 16.95 39.50 -0.02
CA LEU A 97 16.59 38.24 0.65
C LEU A 97 17.21 38.17 2.05
N GLY A 98 18.48 38.54 2.20
CA GLY A 98 19.18 38.61 3.48
C GLY A 98 18.51 39.56 4.48
N LEU A 99 17.94 40.68 4.02
CA LEU A 99 17.16 41.58 4.89
C LEU A 99 15.86 40.94 5.38
N LEU A 100 15.14 40.23 4.50
CA LEU A 100 13.92 39.51 4.87
C LEU A 100 14.24 38.37 5.85
N GLN A 101 15.30 37.61 5.58
CA GLN A 101 15.78 36.52 6.44
C GLN A 101 16.19 37.03 7.83
N ASN A 102 16.84 38.19 7.91
CA ASN A 102 17.17 38.80 9.20
C ASN A 102 15.92 39.25 9.97
N LYS A 103 14.90 39.82 9.30
CA LYS A 103 13.62 40.16 9.94
C LYS A 103 12.90 38.91 10.45
N LEU A 104 12.90 37.84 9.66
CA LEU A 104 12.36 36.53 10.06
C LEU A 104 13.12 35.97 11.27
N LYS A 105 14.45 36.03 11.26
CA LYS A 105 15.29 35.57 12.38
C LYS A 105 14.99 36.32 13.67
N LYS A 106 14.88 37.65 13.62
CA LYS A 106 14.51 38.45 14.80
C LYS A 106 13.14 38.07 15.36
N ALA A 107 12.12 37.93 14.49
CA ALA A 107 10.79 37.51 14.91
C ALA A 107 10.78 36.09 15.50
N TYR A 108 11.59 35.20 14.92
CA TYR A 108 11.78 33.83 15.40
C TYR A 108 12.44 33.80 16.79
N ASP A 109 13.56 34.50 16.95
CA ASP A 109 14.28 34.58 18.24
C ASP A 109 13.37 35.16 19.33
N ALA A 110 12.59 36.21 19.02
CA ALA A 110 11.61 36.79 19.94
C ALA A 110 10.51 35.79 20.35
N PHE A 111 9.98 35.02 19.39
CA PHE A 111 8.98 33.99 19.65
C PHE A 111 9.56 32.89 20.55
N VAL A 112 10.73 32.35 20.21
CA VAL A 112 11.37 31.25 20.94
C VAL A 112 11.75 31.66 22.37
N ASN A 113 12.27 32.87 22.55
CA ASN A 113 12.61 33.40 23.87
C ASN A 113 11.38 33.55 24.78
N SER A 114 10.23 33.90 24.21
CA SER A 114 9.00 34.16 24.99
C SER A 114 8.14 32.91 25.21
N PHE A 115 8.06 32.03 24.22
CA PHE A 115 7.09 30.93 24.19
C PHE A 115 7.72 29.55 23.98
N GLY A 116 9.03 29.48 23.80
CA GLY A 116 9.77 28.27 23.44
C GLY A 116 9.67 27.91 21.96
N ASN A 117 10.32 26.82 21.58
CA ASN A 117 10.44 26.35 20.21
C ASN A 117 9.09 26.18 19.48
N ILE A 118 9.01 26.66 18.23
CA ILE A 118 7.78 26.66 17.42
C ILE A 118 7.37 25.25 16.97
N ALA A 119 8.35 24.38 16.68
CA ALA A 119 8.14 22.97 16.33
C ALA A 119 7.84 22.07 17.55
N ASN A 120 7.87 22.61 18.77
CA ASN A 120 7.39 21.88 19.94
C ASN A 120 5.85 21.86 19.96
N SER A 121 5.27 20.91 19.20
CA SER A 121 3.82 20.79 19.01
C SER A 121 3.02 20.62 20.30
N ARG A 122 3.65 20.15 21.40
CA ARG A 122 3.01 20.06 22.72
C ARG A 122 2.88 21.41 23.40
N LYS A 123 3.92 22.25 23.33
CA LYS A 123 3.92 23.61 23.89
C LYS A 123 3.05 24.56 23.04
N GLN A 124 3.06 24.37 21.72
CA GLN A 124 2.38 25.25 20.77
C GLN A 124 0.99 24.76 20.36
N LEU A 125 0.32 23.99 21.22
CA LEU A 125 -0.95 23.33 20.91
C LEU A 125 -2.02 24.28 20.35
N ILE A 126 -2.14 25.47 20.92
CA ILE A 126 -3.16 26.45 20.53
C ILE A 126 -2.96 26.98 19.10
N LEU A 127 -1.73 26.97 18.61
CA LEU A 127 -1.41 27.44 17.26
C LEU A 127 -1.80 26.40 16.20
N ARG A 128 -1.96 25.12 16.56
CA ARG A 128 -2.26 24.02 15.62
C ARG A 128 -3.59 24.16 14.89
N SER A 129 -4.51 24.97 15.41
CA SER A 129 -5.75 25.26 14.71
C SER A 129 -5.57 26.20 13.53
N ASP A 130 -4.44 26.92 13.45
CA ASP A 130 -4.10 27.75 12.30
C ASP A 130 -3.53 26.88 11.18
N PRO A 131 -4.07 26.96 9.94
CA PRO A 131 -3.61 26.14 8.83
C PRO A 131 -2.15 26.41 8.43
N SER A 132 -1.59 27.57 8.81
CA SER A 132 -0.18 27.92 8.51
C SER A 132 0.80 27.41 9.56
N TYR A 133 0.34 26.88 10.69
CA TYR A 133 1.21 26.49 11.80
C TYR A 133 2.28 25.47 11.39
N ILE A 134 1.89 24.43 10.65
CA ILE A 134 2.83 23.36 10.24
C ILE A 134 3.95 23.92 9.35
N ARG A 135 3.60 24.85 8.44
CA ARG A 135 4.57 25.53 7.56
C ARG A 135 5.58 26.34 8.36
N VAL A 136 5.09 27.22 9.25
CA VAL A 136 5.94 28.08 10.09
C VAL A 136 6.78 27.24 11.07
N SER A 137 6.26 26.09 11.54
CA SER A 137 7.03 25.18 12.39
C SER A 137 8.26 24.57 11.69
N GLY A 138 8.28 24.55 10.35
CA GLY A 138 9.43 24.12 9.54
C GLY A 138 10.66 25.03 9.65
N LEU A 139 10.55 26.17 10.33
CA LEU A 139 11.69 26.99 10.73
C LEU A 139 12.66 26.25 11.66
N GLU A 140 12.20 25.19 12.33
CA GLU A 140 13.02 24.38 13.22
C GLU A 140 13.15 22.95 12.71
N ARG A 141 14.40 22.52 12.57
CA ARG A 141 14.76 21.12 12.42
C ARG A 141 14.86 20.51 13.81
N VAL A 142 13.99 19.53 14.06
CA VAL A 142 13.97 18.84 15.34
C VAL A 142 14.89 17.63 15.26
N GLU A 143 16.04 17.72 15.91
CA GLU A 143 16.89 16.57 16.15
C GLU A 143 16.60 16.04 17.54
N ARG A 144 16.20 14.78 17.60
CA ARG A 144 16.02 14.12 18.87
C ARG A 144 17.36 13.53 19.30
N LYS A 145 17.85 13.94 20.48
CA LYS A 145 19.05 13.40 21.12
C LYS A 145 18.67 12.79 22.46
N THR A 146 19.49 11.87 22.94
CA THR A 146 19.35 11.32 24.29
C THR A 146 20.53 11.80 25.12
N VAL A 147 20.26 12.58 26.17
CA VAL A 147 21.26 12.98 27.17
C VAL A 147 20.80 12.41 28.50
N ASP A 148 21.66 11.64 29.16
CA ASP A 148 21.39 10.96 30.45
C ASP A 148 20.08 10.14 30.46
N GLY A 149 19.79 9.46 29.34
CA GLY A 149 18.60 8.64 29.20
C GLY A 149 17.27 9.42 29.13
N LYS A 150 17.30 10.75 29.03
CA LYS A 150 16.12 11.59 28.78
C LYS A 150 16.13 12.06 27.31
N PRO A 151 14.98 11.99 26.61
CA PRO A 151 14.88 12.57 25.28
C PRO A 151 14.99 14.10 25.39
N VAL A 152 16.07 14.63 24.84
CA VAL A 152 16.29 16.06 24.66
C VAL A 152 16.08 16.36 23.19
N PHE A 153 15.04 17.12 22.88
CA PHE A 153 14.81 17.62 21.53
C PHE A 153 15.68 18.85 21.35
N GLU A 154 16.66 18.74 20.46
CA GLU A 154 17.45 19.88 20.00
C GLU A 154 16.75 20.48 18.79
N TYR A 155 16.37 21.73 18.90
CA TYR A 155 15.72 22.48 17.85
C TYR A 155 16.78 23.34 17.18
N LYS A 156 17.08 23.03 15.93
CA LYS A 156 18.06 23.78 15.15
C LYS A 156 17.35 24.66 14.13
N PRO A 157 17.75 25.93 13.95
CA PRO A 157 17.26 26.75 12.87
C PRO A 157 17.43 26.04 11.52
N SER A 158 16.44 26.13 10.64
CA SER A 158 16.54 25.57 9.29
C SER A 158 17.37 26.48 8.37
N ALA A 159 17.76 25.96 7.20
CA ALA A 159 18.59 26.71 6.24
C ALA A 159 17.88 27.96 5.66
N VAL A 160 16.56 28.08 5.85
CA VAL A 160 15.76 29.22 5.36
C VAL A 160 16.24 30.58 5.90
N PHE A 161 16.90 30.60 7.06
CA PHE A 161 17.42 31.82 7.67
C PHE A 161 18.71 32.33 7.01
N THR A 162 19.39 31.51 6.22
CA THR A 162 20.75 31.81 5.73
C THR A 162 20.92 31.58 4.23
N GLU A 163 20.13 30.68 3.64
CA GLU A 163 20.31 30.22 2.27
C GLU A 163 19.03 30.43 1.46
N ARG A 164 19.17 30.67 0.15
CA ARG A 164 18.05 30.55 -0.78
C ARG A 164 17.77 29.06 -0.98
N THR A 165 16.87 28.52 -0.16
CA THR A 165 16.50 27.10 -0.19
C THR A 165 15.50 26.76 -1.29
N ILE A 166 14.96 27.78 -1.97
CA ILE A 166 13.93 27.67 -3.01
C ILE A 166 14.27 28.66 -4.13
N ARG A 167 14.31 28.18 -5.38
CA ARG A 167 14.35 29.03 -6.57
C ARG A 167 13.02 28.95 -7.30
N LYS A 168 12.73 29.99 -8.09
CA LYS A 168 11.61 29.92 -9.03
C LYS A 168 12.00 28.92 -10.10
N ASN A 169 11.29 27.80 -10.20
CA ASN A 169 11.35 27.01 -11.42
C ASN A 169 10.63 27.81 -12.50
N ALA A 170 11.36 28.71 -13.16
CA ALA A 170 10.90 29.35 -14.37
C ALA A 170 10.71 28.25 -15.42
N GLU A 171 9.53 28.22 -16.01
CA GLU A 171 9.30 27.41 -17.18
C GLU A 171 10.37 27.72 -18.23
N PRO A 172 11.06 26.71 -18.79
CA PRO A 172 12.03 26.93 -19.85
C PRO A 172 11.39 27.75 -20.97
N LYS A 173 12.10 28.77 -21.43
CA LYS A 173 11.65 29.62 -22.56
C LYS A 173 12.21 29.13 -23.89
N THR A 174 13.25 28.31 -23.84
CA THR A 174 13.91 27.73 -25.00
C THR A 174 14.29 26.27 -24.73
N ALA A 175 14.49 25.50 -25.79
CA ALA A 175 14.98 24.13 -25.73
C ALA A 175 16.10 23.92 -26.75
N GLY A 176 17.09 23.07 -26.41
CA GLY A 176 18.22 22.77 -27.30
C GLY A 176 17.85 21.85 -28.48
N SER A 177 16.72 21.14 -28.39
CA SER A 177 16.22 20.24 -29.42
C SER A 177 14.70 20.09 -29.35
N LEU A 178 14.09 19.54 -30.41
CA LEU A 178 12.66 19.18 -30.42
C LEU A 178 12.31 18.12 -29.38
N GLU A 179 13.21 17.17 -29.13
CA GLU A 179 13.02 16.12 -28.13
C GLU A 179 13.03 16.71 -26.72
N ASP A 180 13.96 17.63 -26.43
CA ASP A 180 13.99 18.35 -25.16
C ASP A 180 12.74 19.22 -25.00
N ALA A 181 12.30 19.90 -26.07
CA ALA A 181 11.07 20.70 -26.05
C ALA A 181 9.83 19.84 -25.79
N ALA A 182 9.72 18.66 -26.40
CA ALA A 182 8.64 17.71 -26.15
C ALA A 182 8.65 17.20 -24.71
N GLN A 183 9.84 16.92 -24.16
CA GLN A 183 9.97 16.53 -22.76
C GLN A 183 9.63 17.68 -21.80
N ILE A 184 10.02 18.91 -22.11
CA ILE A 184 9.61 20.11 -21.36
C ILE A 184 8.08 20.26 -21.44
N SER A 185 7.48 20.07 -22.61
CA SER A 185 6.03 20.09 -22.79
C SER A 185 5.34 19.03 -21.91
N LEU A 186 5.79 17.79 -21.91
CA LEU A 186 5.31 16.75 -20.99
C LEU A 186 5.45 17.17 -19.52
N ASN A 187 6.61 17.70 -19.14
CA ASN A 187 6.88 18.10 -17.77
C ASN A 187 6.02 19.30 -17.33
N TYR A 188 5.70 20.27 -18.19
CA TYR A 188 5.01 21.50 -17.80
C TYR A 188 3.54 21.59 -18.23
N ARG A 189 3.10 20.70 -19.13
CA ARG A 189 1.73 20.65 -19.65
C ARG A 189 1.07 19.28 -19.46
N GLY A 190 1.81 18.25 -19.05
CA GLY A 190 1.31 16.88 -18.89
C GLY A 190 1.06 16.14 -20.22
N THR A 191 1.24 16.82 -21.34
CA THR A 191 1.09 16.28 -22.70
C THR A 191 2.04 17.01 -23.65
N ILE A 192 2.26 16.48 -24.85
CA ILE A 192 3.06 17.14 -25.88
C ILE A 192 2.16 18.10 -26.65
N VAL A 193 2.18 19.38 -26.26
CA VAL A 193 1.47 20.47 -26.94
C VAL A 193 2.34 21.01 -28.10
N PRO A 194 1.95 20.81 -29.38
CA PRO A 194 2.76 21.22 -30.54
C PRO A 194 3.11 22.71 -30.55
N GLU A 195 2.17 23.58 -30.17
CA GLU A 195 2.35 25.03 -30.15
C GLU A 195 3.43 25.43 -29.14
N TYR A 196 3.43 24.79 -27.98
CA TYR A 196 4.42 25.04 -26.94
C TYR A 196 5.79 24.50 -27.33
N VAL A 197 5.86 23.32 -27.95
CA VAL A 197 7.11 22.76 -28.49
C VAL A 197 7.71 23.69 -29.55
N ALA A 198 6.87 24.15 -30.49
CA ALA A 198 7.27 25.06 -31.56
C ALA A 198 7.80 26.40 -31.01
N GLN A 199 7.14 26.93 -29.98
CA GLN A 199 7.59 28.13 -29.27
C GLN A 199 8.98 27.96 -28.62
N LEU A 200 9.23 26.82 -27.96
CA LEU A 200 10.51 26.54 -27.29
C LEU A 200 11.69 26.44 -28.24
N VAL A 201 11.48 25.92 -29.45
CA VAL A 201 12.55 25.77 -30.45
C VAL A 201 12.61 26.96 -31.42
N GLY A 202 11.55 27.78 -31.49
CA GLY A 202 11.47 28.95 -32.36
C GLY A 202 11.20 28.61 -33.82
N MET A 203 10.28 27.67 -34.09
CA MET A 203 9.90 27.25 -35.45
C MET A 203 8.36 27.21 -35.65
N PRO A 204 7.85 27.10 -36.89
CA PRO A 204 6.41 26.93 -37.13
C PRO A 204 5.84 25.65 -36.51
N VAL A 205 4.58 25.70 -36.05
CA VAL A 205 3.91 24.57 -35.38
C VAL A 205 3.80 23.34 -36.30
N ALA A 206 3.49 23.55 -37.57
CA ALA A 206 3.40 22.47 -38.56
C ALA A 206 4.74 21.75 -38.72
N ASP A 207 5.85 22.50 -38.80
CA ASP A 207 7.19 21.95 -38.94
C ASP A 207 7.63 21.22 -37.66
N ALA A 208 7.34 21.77 -36.49
CA ALA A 208 7.62 21.11 -35.21
C ALA A 208 6.90 19.76 -35.11
N LYS A 209 5.60 19.73 -35.44
CA LYS A 209 4.81 18.49 -35.45
C LYS A 209 5.36 17.48 -36.48
N ALA A 210 5.60 17.90 -37.71
CA ALA A 210 6.12 17.02 -38.77
C ALA A 210 7.50 16.44 -38.41
N ASN A 211 8.39 17.26 -37.84
CA ASN A 211 9.73 16.83 -37.43
C ASN A 211 9.72 15.90 -36.21
N LEU A 212 8.79 16.10 -35.25
CA LEU A 212 8.59 15.15 -34.16
C LEU A 212 8.15 13.78 -34.68
N LEU A 213 7.16 13.75 -35.59
CA LEU A 213 6.65 12.52 -36.18
C LEU A 213 7.70 11.79 -37.03
N SER A 214 8.48 12.53 -37.83
CA SER A 214 9.52 11.95 -38.70
C SER A 214 10.70 11.38 -37.92
N SER A 215 10.92 11.79 -36.66
CA SER A 215 11.96 11.23 -35.80
C SER A 215 11.75 9.75 -35.44
N GLY A 216 10.51 9.24 -35.55
CA GLY A 216 10.11 7.91 -35.08
C GLY A 216 10.06 7.76 -33.55
N LYS A 217 10.37 8.82 -32.79
CA LYS A 217 10.31 8.85 -31.31
C LYS A 217 8.96 9.34 -30.78
N PHE A 218 8.12 9.89 -31.65
CA PHE A 218 6.79 10.41 -31.31
C PHE A 218 5.76 9.97 -32.34
N PHE A 219 4.53 9.78 -31.89
CA PHE A 219 3.40 9.36 -32.73
C PHE A 219 2.17 10.18 -32.38
N GLU A 220 1.36 10.50 -33.38
CA GLU A 220 0.02 11.04 -33.16
C GLU A 220 -0.95 9.87 -32.94
N ASN A 221 -1.69 9.90 -31.83
CA ASN A 221 -2.69 8.88 -31.55
C ASN A 221 -3.96 9.16 -32.38
N PRO A 222 -4.38 8.25 -33.28
CA PRO A 222 -5.53 8.48 -34.15
C PRO A 222 -6.86 8.63 -33.41
N ASP A 223 -6.98 8.11 -32.19
CA ASP A 223 -8.24 8.15 -31.43
C ASP A 223 -8.52 9.52 -30.80
N ASN A 224 -7.47 10.31 -30.51
CA ASN A 224 -7.60 11.57 -29.77
C ASN A 224 -6.74 12.74 -30.32
N GLY A 225 -5.95 12.51 -31.38
CA GLY A 225 -5.08 13.51 -32.01
C GLY A 225 -3.89 13.97 -31.16
N GLN A 226 -3.63 13.35 -30.01
CA GLN A 226 -2.54 13.75 -29.13
C GLN A 226 -1.20 13.19 -29.60
N LEU A 227 -0.14 13.99 -29.50
CA LEU A 227 1.23 13.51 -29.66
C LEU A 227 1.68 12.74 -28.42
N GLU A 228 2.21 11.56 -28.63
CA GLU A 228 2.70 10.65 -27.59
C GLU A 228 4.14 10.23 -27.88
N THR A 229 4.92 9.94 -26.84
CA THR A 229 6.24 9.33 -27.04
C THR A 229 6.07 7.90 -27.54
N SER A 230 7.10 7.37 -28.21
CA SER A 230 7.12 5.98 -28.68
C SER A 230 6.85 4.97 -27.57
N GLU A 231 7.41 5.18 -26.37
CA GLU A 231 7.22 4.33 -25.20
C GLU A 231 5.77 4.31 -24.72
N LYS A 232 5.06 5.44 -24.85
CA LYS A 232 3.63 5.53 -24.53
C LYS A 232 2.79 4.87 -25.62
N TYR A 233 2.98 5.29 -26.87
CA TYR A 233 2.14 4.88 -27.98
C TYR A 233 2.26 3.38 -28.27
N LEU A 234 3.47 2.82 -28.20
CA LEU A 234 3.76 1.40 -28.47
C LEU A 234 3.64 0.50 -27.23
N SER A 235 2.85 0.91 -26.24
CA SER A 235 2.53 0.13 -25.04
C SER A 235 1.01 -0.04 -24.86
N GLY A 236 0.58 -0.88 -23.93
CA GLY A 236 -0.83 -1.23 -23.72
C GLY A 236 -1.32 -2.28 -24.72
N ASN A 237 -2.60 -2.22 -25.09
CA ASN A 237 -3.21 -3.11 -26.08
C ASN A 237 -2.78 -2.72 -27.51
N ILE A 238 -1.76 -3.40 -28.02
CA ILE A 238 -1.19 -3.11 -29.34
C ILE A 238 -2.16 -3.50 -30.46
N ALA A 239 -2.97 -4.56 -30.27
CA ALA A 239 -3.92 -5.01 -31.27
C ALA A 239 -5.02 -3.97 -31.54
N GLU A 240 -5.58 -3.37 -30.48
CA GLU A 240 -6.58 -2.30 -30.61
C GLU A 240 -5.99 -1.05 -31.27
N LYS A 241 -4.82 -0.61 -30.82
CA LYS A 241 -4.11 0.53 -31.41
C LYS A 241 -3.78 0.31 -32.88
N LEU A 242 -3.35 -0.91 -33.24
CA LEU A 242 -3.04 -1.27 -34.63
C LEU A 242 -4.28 -1.24 -35.50
N LYS A 243 -5.42 -1.71 -34.98
CA LYS A 243 -6.71 -1.63 -35.68
C LYS A 243 -7.11 -0.17 -35.92
N ALA A 244 -7.02 0.68 -34.90
CA ALA A 244 -7.31 2.12 -35.02
C ALA A 244 -6.37 2.80 -36.03
N ALA A 245 -5.06 2.53 -35.95
CA ALA A 245 -4.07 3.08 -36.87
C ALA A 245 -4.31 2.63 -38.32
N LYS A 246 -4.66 1.36 -38.55
CA LYS A 246 -5.00 0.85 -39.90
C LYS A 246 -6.24 1.52 -40.48
N GLU A 247 -7.25 1.79 -39.65
CA GLU A 247 -8.45 2.50 -40.11
C GLU A 247 -8.13 3.96 -40.45
N ALA A 248 -7.41 4.66 -39.58
CA ALA A 248 -6.97 6.03 -39.82
C ALA A 248 -6.07 6.12 -41.06
N ALA A 249 -5.19 5.14 -41.29
CA ALA A 249 -4.29 5.08 -42.43
C ALA A 249 -4.98 4.92 -43.80
N LYS A 250 -6.24 4.47 -43.82
CA LYS A 250 -7.07 4.46 -45.05
C LYS A 250 -7.51 5.86 -45.46
N GLN A 251 -7.65 6.77 -44.49
CA GLN A 251 -8.14 8.14 -44.70
C GLN A 251 -6.99 9.15 -44.78
N ASN A 252 -5.92 8.94 -44.00
CA ASN A 252 -4.71 9.75 -44.00
C ASN A 252 -3.46 8.86 -44.00
N SER A 253 -2.65 8.95 -45.06
CA SER A 253 -1.41 8.18 -45.22
C SER A 253 -0.35 8.45 -44.15
N ASP A 254 -0.44 9.56 -43.42
CA ASP A 254 0.52 9.91 -42.35
C ASP A 254 0.55 8.86 -41.23
N PHE A 255 -0.56 8.14 -41.01
CA PHE A 255 -0.63 7.06 -40.02
C PHE A 255 0.02 5.74 -40.46
N GLN A 256 0.57 5.65 -41.67
CA GLN A 256 1.32 4.45 -42.10
C GLN A 256 2.58 4.21 -41.25
N GLY A 257 3.18 5.29 -40.72
CA GLY A 257 4.27 5.20 -39.74
C GLY A 257 3.82 4.52 -38.44
N ASN A 258 2.63 4.87 -37.94
CA ASN A 258 2.02 4.25 -36.77
C ASN A 258 1.75 2.76 -36.99
N VAL A 259 1.16 2.39 -38.14
CA VAL A 259 0.89 0.99 -38.50
C VAL A 259 2.20 0.19 -38.48
N SER A 260 3.23 0.69 -39.17
CA SER A 260 4.54 0.02 -39.24
C SER A 260 5.20 -0.15 -37.87
N ALA A 261 5.07 0.85 -36.99
CA ALA A 261 5.64 0.78 -35.65
C ALA A 261 4.86 -0.17 -34.73
N LEU A 262 3.53 -0.17 -34.79
CA LEU A 262 2.68 -1.06 -34.01
C LEU A 262 2.80 -2.52 -34.46
N GLU A 263 2.98 -2.79 -35.75
CA GLU A 263 3.26 -4.15 -36.26
C GLU A 263 4.58 -4.70 -35.72
N LYS A 264 5.60 -3.85 -35.57
CA LYS A 264 6.88 -4.21 -34.94
C LYS A 264 6.78 -4.36 -33.41
N ALA A 265 5.92 -3.56 -32.78
CA ALA A 265 5.70 -3.61 -31.33
C ALA A 265 4.81 -4.79 -30.91
N MET A 266 4.03 -5.35 -31.84
CA MET A 266 3.17 -6.51 -31.58
C MET A 266 4.01 -7.67 -31.05
N PRO A 267 3.63 -8.29 -29.92
CA PRO A 267 4.35 -9.44 -29.40
C PRO A 267 4.44 -10.57 -30.43
N LEU A 268 5.59 -11.24 -30.47
CA LEU A 268 5.76 -12.41 -31.32
C LEU A 268 4.70 -13.48 -30.96
N PRO A 269 3.98 -14.05 -31.96
CA PRO A 269 2.97 -15.05 -31.68
C PRO A 269 3.57 -16.27 -30.96
N LYS A 270 3.02 -16.61 -29.79
CA LYS A 270 3.43 -17.80 -29.04
C LYS A 270 2.91 -19.06 -29.72
N LYS A 271 3.73 -20.11 -29.73
CA LYS A 271 3.35 -21.44 -30.21
C LYS A 271 2.76 -22.27 -29.08
N ILE A 272 2.04 -23.34 -29.43
CA ILE A 272 1.35 -24.21 -28.47
C ILE A 272 2.29 -24.82 -27.41
N ALA A 273 3.60 -24.93 -27.72
CA ALA A 273 4.62 -25.37 -26.79
C ALA A 273 4.86 -24.37 -25.64
N ASP A 274 4.74 -23.07 -25.93
CA ASP A 274 5.01 -21.96 -25.01
C ASP A 274 3.76 -21.44 -24.30
N ILE A 275 2.58 -21.97 -24.67
CA ILE A 275 1.29 -21.60 -24.09
C ILE A 275 0.92 -22.61 -23.01
N GLY A 276 0.86 -22.15 -21.76
CA GLY A 276 0.31 -22.90 -20.64
C GLY A 276 -1.21 -22.81 -20.62
N PHE A 277 -1.89 -23.95 -20.68
CA PHE A 277 -3.35 -24.04 -20.54
C PHE A 277 -3.73 -25.38 -19.93
N LYS A 278 -4.96 -25.45 -19.42
CA LYS A 278 -5.55 -26.65 -18.84
C LYS A 278 -7.04 -26.71 -19.15
N LEU A 279 -7.65 -27.84 -18.87
CA LEU A 279 -9.09 -27.97 -18.93
C LEU A 279 -9.73 -26.99 -17.93
N GLY A 280 -10.62 -26.12 -18.42
CA GLY A 280 -11.25 -25.05 -17.63
C GLY A 280 -10.60 -23.66 -17.75
N THR A 281 -9.49 -23.53 -18.48
CA THR A 281 -8.92 -22.20 -18.82
C THR A 281 -9.93 -21.39 -19.64
N THR A 282 -10.34 -20.22 -19.14
CA THR A 282 -11.54 -19.50 -19.61
C THR A 282 -11.43 -18.88 -21.01
N TRP A 283 -10.21 -18.64 -21.48
CA TRP A 283 -9.97 -18.13 -22.83
C TRP A 283 -9.87 -19.25 -23.88
N VAL A 284 -9.75 -20.53 -23.49
CA VAL A 284 -9.73 -21.63 -24.47
C VAL A 284 -11.09 -21.71 -25.16
N PRO A 285 -11.16 -21.83 -26.50
CA PRO A 285 -12.45 -21.92 -27.19
C PRO A 285 -13.23 -23.15 -26.76
N ALA A 286 -14.52 -22.99 -26.46
CA ALA A 286 -15.38 -24.11 -26.05
C ALA A 286 -15.44 -25.23 -27.12
N ASP A 287 -15.27 -24.86 -28.39
CA ASP A 287 -15.19 -25.80 -29.49
C ASP A 287 -14.00 -26.77 -29.39
N VAL A 288 -12.85 -26.30 -28.89
CA VAL A 288 -11.66 -27.15 -28.71
C VAL A 288 -11.94 -28.25 -27.68
N VAL A 289 -12.64 -27.91 -26.59
CA VAL A 289 -13.07 -28.89 -25.58
C VAL A 289 -14.09 -29.85 -26.18
N ARG A 290 -15.09 -29.35 -26.89
CA ARG A 290 -16.13 -30.15 -27.56
C ARG A 290 -15.53 -31.18 -28.53
N ARG A 291 -14.61 -30.75 -29.41
CA ARG A 291 -13.93 -31.62 -30.37
C ARG A 291 -13.09 -32.68 -29.68
N TRP A 292 -12.33 -32.32 -28.65
CA TRP A 292 -11.59 -33.30 -27.84
C TRP A 292 -12.52 -34.37 -27.23
N LEU A 293 -13.65 -33.97 -26.65
CA LEU A 293 -14.62 -34.92 -26.07
C LEU A 293 -15.17 -35.91 -27.11
N GLN A 294 -15.41 -35.44 -28.34
CA GLN A 294 -15.94 -36.25 -29.43
C GLN A 294 -14.87 -37.16 -30.06
N GLU A 295 -13.69 -36.61 -30.35
CA GLU A 295 -12.63 -37.27 -31.12
C GLU A 295 -11.77 -38.21 -30.26
N ASP A 296 -11.50 -37.87 -29.00
CA ASP A 296 -10.60 -38.65 -28.11
C ASP A 296 -11.35 -39.51 -27.09
N LEU A 297 -12.43 -38.97 -26.51
CA LEU A 297 -13.23 -39.67 -25.49
C LEU A 297 -14.47 -40.37 -26.07
N GLY A 298 -14.81 -40.14 -27.35
CA GLY A 298 -15.92 -40.80 -28.02
C GLY A 298 -17.31 -40.37 -27.54
N ALA A 299 -17.41 -39.23 -26.85
CA ALA A 299 -18.67 -38.69 -26.35
C ALA A 299 -19.56 -38.20 -27.52
N ARG A 300 -20.88 -38.37 -27.41
CA ARG A 300 -21.83 -38.09 -28.51
C ARG A 300 -22.78 -36.97 -28.16
N ARG A 301 -23.22 -36.20 -29.18
CA ARG A 301 -24.17 -35.08 -29.02
C ARG A 301 -23.76 -34.11 -27.90
N VAL A 302 -22.46 -33.93 -27.69
CA VAL A 302 -21.93 -33.07 -26.64
C VAL A 302 -21.97 -31.61 -27.06
N ASN A 303 -22.46 -30.77 -26.16
CA ASN A 303 -22.38 -29.32 -26.21
C ASN A 303 -21.53 -28.82 -25.03
N VAL A 304 -20.63 -27.89 -25.30
CA VAL A 304 -19.79 -27.25 -24.27
C VAL A 304 -19.90 -25.74 -24.47
N THR A 305 -20.19 -25.01 -23.40
CA THR A 305 -20.27 -23.55 -23.43
C THR A 305 -19.61 -22.94 -22.20
N TYR A 306 -19.13 -21.70 -22.34
CA TYR A 306 -18.62 -20.90 -21.23
C TYR A 306 -19.45 -19.63 -21.10
N SER A 307 -20.10 -19.44 -19.95
CA SER A 307 -20.79 -18.21 -19.61
C SER A 307 -19.81 -17.23 -18.96
N ARG A 308 -19.58 -16.11 -19.63
CA ARG A 308 -18.72 -15.02 -19.12
C ARG A 308 -19.35 -14.31 -17.92
N GLU A 309 -20.68 -14.16 -17.89
CA GLU A 309 -21.34 -13.36 -16.85
C GLU A 309 -21.09 -13.90 -15.44
N ILE A 310 -20.93 -15.21 -15.33
CA ILE A 310 -20.85 -15.97 -14.05
C ILE A 310 -19.61 -16.87 -13.99
N ASP A 311 -18.74 -16.69 -14.98
CA ASP A 311 -17.51 -17.43 -15.21
C ASP A 311 -17.63 -18.95 -15.25
N GLN A 312 -18.78 -19.51 -15.68
CA GLN A 312 -19.09 -20.93 -15.60
C GLN A 312 -19.03 -21.69 -16.92
N TRP A 313 -18.36 -22.84 -16.87
CA TRP A 313 -18.39 -23.85 -17.94
C TRP A 313 -19.58 -24.79 -17.76
N PHE A 314 -20.28 -25.03 -18.85
CA PHE A 314 -21.37 -26.00 -18.96
C PHE A 314 -20.99 -27.06 -19.99
N ALA A 315 -21.42 -28.30 -19.72
CA ALA A 315 -21.24 -29.42 -20.63
C ALA A 315 -22.44 -30.36 -20.50
N ASP A 316 -23.09 -30.65 -21.62
CA ASP A 316 -24.23 -31.56 -21.72
C ASP A 316 -24.06 -32.48 -22.94
N GLY A 317 -24.70 -33.65 -22.91
CA GLY A 317 -24.60 -34.65 -23.97
C GLY A 317 -24.58 -36.08 -23.45
N ASP A 318 -24.26 -37.00 -24.34
CA ASP A 318 -24.12 -38.43 -24.05
C ASP A 318 -22.66 -38.76 -23.73
N PHE A 319 -22.43 -39.11 -22.46
CA PHE A 319 -21.13 -39.53 -21.92
C PHE A 319 -21.06 -41.04 -21.62
N TYR A 320 -22.08 -41.84 -21.98
CA TYR A 320 -22.10 -43.28 -21.66
C TYR A 320 -20.96 -44.05 -22.34
N SER A 321 -20.48 -43.58 -23.48
CA SER A 321 -19.33 -44.14 -24.21
C SER A 321 -17.98 -43.80 -23.59
N VAL A 322 -17.91 -42.84 -22.66
CA VAL A 322 -16.67 -42.40 -22.02
C VAL A 322 -16.32 -43.37 -20.88
N SER A 323 -15.50 -44.37 -21.19
CA SER A 323 -15.04 -45.37 -20.22
C SER A 323 -13.80 -44.92 -19.44
N GLY A 324 -13.57 -45.54 -18.27
CA GLY A 324 -12.37 -45.30 -17.44
C GLY A 324 -12.41 -44.04 -16.57
N TYR A 325 -13.47 -43.23 -16.64
CA TYR A 325 -13.66 -42.04 -15.81
C TYR A 325 -14.88 -42.19 -14.90
N SER A 326 -14.76 -43.04 -13.88
CA SER A 326 -15.75 -43.15 -12.81
C SER A 326 -15.09 -43.50 -11.48
N ALA A 327 -15.62 -42.96 -10.39
CA ALA A 327 -15.14 -43.28 -9.04
C ALA A 327 -16.27 -43.07 -8.02
N GLY A 328 -16.63 -44.13 -7.30
CA GLY A 328 -17.77 -44.14 -6.40
C GLY A 328 -19.07 -43.78 -7.13
N ASN A 329 -19.73 -42.70 -6.72
CA ASN A 329 -20.95 -42.20 -7.35
C ASN A 329 -20.71 -41.04 -8.34
N LYS A 330 -19.47 -40.87 -8.82
CA LYS A 330 -19.10 -39.84 -9.80
C LYS A 330 -18.82 -40.47 -11.16
N ASP A 331 -19.50 -39.96 -12.18
CA ASP A 331 -19.34 -40.38 -13.57
C ASP A 331 -18.40 -39.45 -14.36
N ALA A 332 -18.23 -39.74 -15.66
CA ALA A 332 -17.36 -38.97 -16.53
C ALA A 332 -17.79 -37.51 -16.68
N LYS A 333 -19.11 -37.23 -16.66
CA LYS A 333 -19.66 -35.86 -16.74
C LYS A 333 -19.36 -35.10 -15.46
N ASP A 334 -19.54 -35.72 -14.30
CA ASP A 334 -19.19 -35.14 -13.00
C ASP A 334 -17.70 -34.76 -12.93
N ILE A 335 -16.83 -35.67 -13.38
CA ILE A 335 -15.38 -35.46 -13.40
C ILE A 335 -15.01 -34.32 -14.37
N LEU A 336 -15.60 -34.30 -15.57
CA LEU A 336 -15.40 -33.25 -16.57
C LEU A 336 -15.83 -31.88 -16.04
N LEU A 337 -17.05 -31.75 -15.51
CA LEU A 337 -17.57 -30.49 -15.00
C LEU A 337 -16.75 -29.97 -13.81
N ALA A 338 -16.23 -30.88 -12.97
CA ALA A 338 -15.31 -30.52 -11.90
C ALA A 338 -13.97 -30.01 -12.44
N ALA A 339 -13.41 -30.62 -13.49
CA ALA A 339 -12.20 -30.15 -14.14
C ALA A 339 -12.40 -28.77 -14.79
N LEU A 340 -13.44 -28.63 -15.63
CA LEU A 340 -13.78 -27.38 -16.33
C LEU A 340 -14.01 -26.20 -15.39
N ASN A 341 -14.62 -26.44 -14.22
CA ASN A 341 -14.90 -25.39 -13.24
C ASN A 341 -13.87 -25.28 -12.11
N LEU A 342 -12.71 -25.94 -12.24
CA LEU A 342 -11.62 -25.90 -11.26
C LEU A 342 -12.09 -26.29 -9.84
N LYS A 343 -13.00 -27.25 -9.76
CA LYS A 343 -13.57 -27.77 -8.51
C LYS A 343 -12.87 -29.07 -8.12
N ARG A 344 -12.88 -29.35 -6.81
CA ARG A 344 -12.49 -30.65 -6.25
C ARG A 344 -13.73 -31.51 -6.09
N LEU A 345 -13.62 -32.77 -6.49
CA LEU A 345 -14.67 -33.76 -6.27
C LEU A 345 -14.66 -34.23 -4.81
N LYS A 346 -15.84 -34.50 -4.26
CA LYS A 346 -16.03 -35.20 -2.98
C LYS A 346 -17.04 -36.32 -3.21
N VAL A 347 -16.67 -37.53 -2.81
CA VAL A 347 -17.50 -38.72 -2.91
C VAL A 347 -18.06 -39.04 -1.52
N PHE A 348 -19.35 -39.39 -1.50
CA PHE A 348 -20.05 -39.79 -0.29
C PHE A 348 -20.88 -41.03 -0.58
N TYR A 349 -21.02 -41.91 0.41
CA TYR A 349 -21.90 -43.07 0.37
C TYR A 349 -22.86 -43.04 1.55
N LYS A 350 -23.97 -43.78 1.45
CA LYS A 350 -24.97 -43.89 2.52
C LYS A 350 -24.76 -45.16 3.33
N VAL A 351 -24.76 -45.03 4.65
CA VAL A 351 -24.81 -46.15 5.61
C VAL A 351 -25.89 -45.84 6.64
N HIS A 352 -26.94 -46.66 6.73
CA HIS A 352 -28.07 -46.48 7.66
C HIS A 352 -28.59 -45.03 7.68
N ASP A 353 -28.94 -44.50 6.50
CA ASP A 353 -29.40 -43.11 6.26
C ASP A 353 -28.44 -41.98 6.63
N LYS A 354 -27.20 -42.30 7.05
CA LYS A 354 -26.14 -41.32 7.27
C LYS A 354 -25.21 -41.24 6.05
N THR A 355 -24.93 -40.02 5.62
CA THR A 355 -23.97 -39.74 4.55
C THR A 355 -22.55 -39.75 5.12
N VAL A 356 -21.73 -40.69 4.66
CA VAL A 356 -20.33 -40.86 5.08
C VAL A 356 -19.40 -40.40 3.96
N PHE A 357 -18.34 -39.66 4.31
CA PHE A 357 -17.32 -39.20 3.36
C PHE A 357 -16.42 -40.36 2.94
N ASP A 358 -16.33 -40.63 1.64
CA ASP A 358 -15.46 -41.66 1.08
C ASP A 358 -14.11 -41.05 0.72
N ARG A 359 -13.09 -41.31 1.54
CA ARG A 359 -11.75 -40.78 1.29
C ARG A 359 -11.12 -41.41 0.04
N GLU A 360 -11.20 -42.72 -0.11
CA GLU A 360 -10.55 -43.46 -1.18
C GLU A 360 -11.18 -43.13 -2.54
N ALA A 361 -12.52 -43.19 -2.64
CA ALA A 361 -13.20 -42.83 -3.87
C ALA A 361 -13.05 -41.34 -4.21
N THR A 362 -12.94 -40.46 -3.20
CA THR A 362 -12.62 -39.04 -3.43
C THR A 362 -11.22 -38.85 -4.02
N GLU A 363 -10.21 -39.56 -3.50
CA GLU A 363 -8.84 -39.51 -4.02
C GLU A 363 -8.81 -40.07 -5.46
N ALA A 364 -9.46 -41.20 -5.71
CA ALA A 364 -9.60 -41.78 -7.04
C ALA A 364 -10.29 -40.84 -8.04
N ALA A 365 -11.41 -40.22 -7.67
CA ALA A 365 -12.14 -39.27 -8.52
C ALA A 365 -11.28 -38.07 -8.92
N ASN A 366 -10.50 -37.52 -7.99
CA ASN A 366 -9.63 -36.37 -8.28
C ASN A 366 -8.38 -36.79 -9.08
N ALA A 367 -7.86 -38.01 -8.91
CA ALA A 367 -6.81 -38.54 -9.77
C ALA A 367 -7.27 -38.66 -11.23
N LEU A 368 -8.48 -39.19 -11.44
CA LEU A 368 -9.12 -39.25 -12.75
C LEU A 368 -9.36 -37.86 -13.35
N LYS A 369 -9.76 -36.87 -12.55
CA LYS A 369 -9.88 -35.45 -12.97
C LYS A 369 -8.57 -34.89 -13.51
N ASN A 370 -7.46 -35.15 -12.81
CA ASN A 370 -6.14 -34.68 -13.21
C ASN A 370 -5.68 -35.39 -14.50
N GLN A 371 -5.85 -36.71 -14.56
CA GLN A 371 -5.59 -37.51 -15.76
C GLN A 371 -6.40 -37.01 -16.98
N MET A 372 -7.68 -36.68 -16.78
CA MET A 372 -8.54 -36.12 -17.81
C MET A 372 -8.01 -34.77 -18.32
N SER A 373 -7.56 -33.91 -17.40
CA SER A 373 -6.99 -32.59 -17.74
C SER A 373 -5.67 -32.71 -18.50
N GLU A 374 -4.79 -33.62 -18.08
CA GLU A 374 -3.53 -33.91 -18.77
C GLU A 374 -3.76 -34.50 -20.16
N ARG A 375 -4.73 -35.43 -20.29
CA ARG A 375 -5.11 -36.02 -21.57
C ARG A 375 -5.64 -34.97 -22.55
N PHE A 376 -6.48 -34.03 -22.09
CA PHE A 376 -6.93 -32.89 -22.88
C PHE A 376 -5.76 -32.07 -23.44
N VAL A 377 -4.83 -31.64 -22.58
CA VAL A 377 -3.67 -30.84 -23.00
C VAL A 377 -2.81 -31.60 -24.02
N ASN A 378 -2.54 -32.88 -23.76
CA ASN A 378 -1.76 -33.72 -24.66
C ASN A 378 -2.44 -33.94 -26.01
N PHE A 379 -3.77 -34.12 -26.03
CA PHE A 379 -4.53 -34.27 -27.26
C PHE A 379 -4.49 -32.99 -28.09
N VAL A 380 -4.77 -31.84 -27.48
CA VAL A 380 -4.73 -30.54 -28.16
C VAL A 380 -3.34 -30.30 -28.75
N LYS A 381 -2.26 -30.58 -28.00
CA LYS A 381 -0.89 -30.41 -28.49
C LYS A 381 -0.53 -31.34 -29.66
N LYS A 382 -1.15 -32.52 -29.76
CA LYS A 382 -0.91 -33.48 -30.85
C LYS A 382 -1.81 -33.25 -32.06
N ASN A 383 -2.91 -32.53 -31.91
CA ASN A 383 -3.85 -32.22 -33.00
C ASN A 383 -3.50 -30.83 -33.58
N PRO A 384 -2.96 -30.74 -34.82
CA PRO A 384 -2.52 -29.48 -35.39
C PRO A 384 -3.61 -28.42 -35.53
N GLU A 385 -4.85 -28.82 -35.85
CA GLU A 385 -5.97 -27.89 -36.00
C GLU A 385 -6.38 -27.29 -34.66
N LEU A 386 -6.50 -28.12 -33.62
CA LEU A 386 -6.86 -27.65 -32.28
C LEU A 386 -5.74 -26.84 -31.64
N ALA A 387 -4.48 -27.26 -31.82
CA ALA A 387 -3.32 -26.49 -31.41
C ALA A 387 -3.35 -25.09 -32.05
N LYS A 388 -3.61 -25.00 -33.35
CA LYS A 388 -3.72 -23.73 -34.07
C LYS A 388 -4.86 -22.86 -33.54
N ALA A 389 -6.03 -23.42 -33.28
CA ALA A 389 -7.16 -22.68 -32.70
C ALA A 389 -6.82 -22.09 -31.31
N VAL A 390 -6.10 -22.84 -30.47
CA VAL A 390 -5.63 -22.36 -29.16
C VAL A 390 -4.54 -21.30 -29.31
N GLU A 391 -3.58 -21.48 -30.23
CA GLU A 391 -2.57 -20.47 -30.56
C GLU A 391 -3.21 -19.16 -31.01
N ASP A 392 -4.19 -19.21 -31.91
CA ASP A 392 -4.83 -18.02 -32.47
C ASP A 392 -5.62 -17.26 -31.41
N GLU A 393 -6.38 -17.97 -30.58
CA GLU A 393 -7.17 -17.38 -29.51
C GLU A 393 -6.26 -16.71 -28.46
N PHE A 394 -5.18 -17.38 -28.04
CA PHE A 394 -4.21 -16.82 -27.11
C PHE A 394 -3.53 -15.59 -27.70
N ASN A 395 -3.08 -15.65 -28.95
CA ASN A 395 -2.37 -14.54 -29.58
C ASN A 395 -3.28 -13.34 -29.91
N THR A 396 -4.58 -13.56 -30.05
CA THR A 396 -5.56 -12.50 -30.34
C THR A 396 -6.08 -11.81 -29.09
N LYS A 397 -6.20 -12.52 -27.95
CA LYS A 397 -6.83 -11.98 -26.72
C LYS A 397 -5.84 -11.71 -25.59
N ILE A 398 -4.74 -12.45 -25.54
CA ILE A 398 -3.81 -12.45 -24.41
C ILE A 398 -2.47 -11.83 -24.81
N ASN A 399 -1.84 -12.35 -25.86
CA ASN A 399 -0.51 -11.90 -26.31
C ASN A 399 -0.55 -10.61 -27.15
N ILE A 400 -1.27 -9.62 -26.65
CA ILE A 400 -1.51 -8.34 -27.33
C ILE A 400 -1.02 -7.14 -26.51
N TYR A 401 -0.53 -7.39 -25.29
CA TYR A 401 -0.19 -6.35 -24.32
C TYR A 401 1.32 -6.17 -24.19
N VAL A 402 1.77 -4.91 -24.24
CA VAL A 402 3.17 -4.52 -24.03
C VAL A 402 3.24 -3.52 -22.88
N ASN A 403 4.09 -3.80 -21.88
CA ASN A 403 4.28 -2.88 -20.78
C ASN A 403 5.15 -1.71 -21.20
N ARG A 404 4.77 -0.52 -20.77
CA ARG A 404 5.57 0.67 -21.02
C ARG A 404 6.90 0.62 -20.29
N ASN A 405 7.95 1.05 -20.97
CA ASN A 405 9.25 1.29 -20.37
C ASN A 405 9.34 2.74 -19.87
N TYR A 406 9.63 2.92 -18.58
CA TYR A 406 9.82 4.24 -17.95
C TYR A 406 11.31 4.59 -17.72
N SER A 407 12.23 3.75 -18.20
CA SER A 407 13.67 3.99 -18.08
C SER A 407 14.09 5.27 -18.79
N GLY A 408 15.04 6.00 -18.20
CA GLY A 408 15.54 7.26 -18.78
C GLY A 408 14.61 8.48 -18.66
N THR A 409 13.43 8.33 -18.07
CA THR A 409 12.53 9.47 -17.81
C THR A 409 13.11 10.43 -16.76
N GLY A 410 12.84 11.73 -16.92
CA GLY A 410 13.19 12.79 -15.95
C GLY A 410 14.69 13.04 -15.75
N LYS A 411 15.52 12.95 -16.81
CA LYS A 411 17.00 12.89 -16.81
C LYS A 411 17.75 13.58 -15.66
N ASP A 412 17.36 14.79 -15.24
CA ASP A 412 18.09 15.55 -14.21
C ASP A 412 17.71 15.21 -12.75
N GLY A 413 16.61 14.48 -12.54
CA GLY A 413 16.09 14.10 -11.23
C GLY A 413 15.67 15.26 -10.33
N VAL A 414 15.48 16.44 -10.92
CA VAL A 414 15.04 17.66 -10.25
C VAL A 414 13.57 17.90 -10.60
N TYR A 415 12.77 18.22 -9.59
CA TYR A 415 11.34 18.46 -9.73
C TYR A 415 10.98 19.87 -9.25
N PRO A 416 10.07 20.59 -9.92
CA PRO A 416 9.68 21.93 -9.50
C PRO A 416 9.14 22.00 -8.07
N GLY A 417 9.63 22.97 -7.30
CA GLY A 417 9.23 23.17 -5.90
C GLY A 417 9.95 22.27 -4.89
N ALA A 418 10.71 21.26 -5.36
CA ALA A 418 11.54 20.45 -4.48
C ALA A 418 12.79 21.22 -4.02
N ALA A 419 13.23 20.97 -2.78
CA ALA A 419 14.45 21.54 -2.23
C ALA A 419 15.68 21.04 -3.02
N GLU A 420 16.58 21.96 -3.38
CA GLU A 420 17.84 21.60 -4.07
C GLU A 420 18.81 20.86 -3.14
N THR A 421 18.78 21.19 -1.85
CA THR A 421 19.60 20.54 -0.84
C THR A 421 18.81 20.21 0.42
N ILE A 422 19.11 19.05 1.01
CA ILE A 422 18.65 18.68 2.34
C ILE A 422 19.90 18.30 3.14
N ASN A 423 20.10 18.95 4.28
CA ASN A 423 21.27 18.72 5.15
C ASN A 423 22.62 18.93 4.43
N GLY A 424 22.70 19.94 3.55
CA GLY A 424 23.91 20.25 2.78
C GLY A 424 24.22 19.24 1.66
N LYS A 425 23.30 18.32 1.36
CA LYS A 425 23.45 17.34 0.27
C LYS A 425 22.47 17.65 -0.86
N PRO A 426 22.90 17.66 -2.14
CA PRO A 426 22.00 17.80 -3.26
C PRO A 426 20.92 16.72 -3.26
N VAL A 427 19.68 17.12 -3.50
CA VAL A 427 18.54 16.21 -3.63
C VAL A 427 18.26 15.99 -5.11
N ARG A 428 18.45 14.76 -5.57
CA ARG A 428 18.05 14.32 -6.91
C ARG A 428 17.40 12.96 -6.83
N MET A 429 16.25 12.82 -7.48
CA MET A 429 15.56 11.53 -7.59
C MET A 429 16.40 10.56 -8.42
N ARG A 430 16.60 9.37 -7.89
CA ARG A 430 17.30 8.27 -8.58
C ARG A 430 16.45 7.74 -9.73
N GLU A 431 17.07 6.99 -10.63
CA GLU A 431 16.42 6.47 -11.84
C GLU A 431 15.10 5.75 -11.56
N HIS A 432 15.08 4.81 -10.60
CA HIS A 432 13.85 4.11 -10.24
C HIS A 432 12.80 5.01 -9.60
N GLN A 433 13.21 6.07 -8.90
CA GLN A 433 12.28 7.06 -8.35
C GLN A 433 11.66 7.89 -9.48
N ARG A 434 12.45 8.30 -10.47
CA ARG A 434 11.96 9.04 -11.64
C ARG A 434 10.99 8.22 -12.48
N ALA A 435 11.34 6.96 -12.72
CA ALA A 435 10.50 6.02 -13.45
C ALA A 435 9.11 5.86 -12.80
N VAL A 436 9.06 5.63 -11.48
CA VAL A 436 7.77 5.50 -10.78
C VAL A 436 7.00 6.82 -10.70
N ILE A 437 7.69 7.96 -10.61
CA ILE A 437 7.04 9.28 -10.65
C ILE A 437 6.38 9.50 -12.02
N ALA A 438 7.10 9.24 -13.12
CA ALA A 438 6.57 9.36 -14.47
C ALA A 438 5.36 8.44 -14.70
N ARG A 439 5.45 7.19 -14.22
CA ARG A 439 4.33 6.24 -14.26
C ARG A 439 3.10 6.74 -13.50
N ALA A 440 3.30 7.27 -12.30
CA ALA A 440 2.23 7.72 -11.43
C ALA A 440 1.50 8.98 -11.93
N ILE A 441 2.18 9.84 -12.68
CA ILE A 441 1.56 11.00 -13.35
C ILE A 441 0.53 10.55 -14.40
N GLU A 442 0.81 9.42 -15.07
CA GLU A 442 -0.02 8.89 -16.15
C GLU A 442 -1.23 8.11 -15.66
N GLY A 443 -1.11 7.42 -14.53
CA GLY A 443 -2.21 6.65 -13.97
C GLY A 443 -1.91 6.01 -12.61
N ASN A 444 -2.82 5.16 -12.17
CA ASN A 444 -2.72 4.45 -10.90
C ASN A 444 -1.46 3.58 -10.86
N THR A 445 -0.79 3.52 -9.71
CA THR A 445 0.51 2.84 -9.60
C THR A 445 0.69 2.10 -8.28
N LEU A 446 1.18 0.86 -8.35
CA LEU A 446 1.73 0.11 -7.22
C LEU A 446 3.25 0.33 -7.16
N ILE A 447 3.71 1.08 -6.17
CA ILE A 447 5.12 1.29 -5.84
C ILE A 447 5.62 0.08 -5.03
N ALA A 448 5.93 -1.00 -5.74
CA ALA A 448 6.44 -2.27 -5.20
C ALA A 448 7.97 -2.22 -5.01
N HIS A 449 8.45 -1.18 -4.33
CA HIS A 449 9.87 -0.97 -4.09
C HIS A 449 10.30 -1.52 -2.73
N CYS A 450 11.44 -2.18 -2.66
CA CYS A 450 11.99 -2.71 -1.42
C CYS A 450 12.22 -1.62 -0.35
N VAL A 451 12.40 -2.05 0.90
CA VAL A 451 12.73 -1.13 2.00
C VAL A 451 14.05 -0.41 1.70
N GLY A 452 14.08 0.91 1.92
CA GLY A 452 15.24 1.76 1.64
C GLY A 452 15.34 2.31 0.21
N ALA A 453 14.44 1.93 -0.71
CA ALA A 453 14.43 2.45 -2.08
C ALA A 453 14.04 3.94 -2.20
N GLY A 454 13.53 4.57 -1.12
CA GLY A 454 13.12 5.98 -1.15
C GLY A 454 11.65 6.23 -1.50
N LYS A 455 10.77 5.25 -1.22
CA LYS A 455 9.31 5.34 -1.45
C LYS A 455 8.67 6.62 -0.90
N THR A 456 9.10 7.07 0.28
CA THR A 456 8.63 8.31 0.91
C THR A 456 8.81 9.52 -0.01
N PHE A 457 10.03 9.71 -0.54
CA PHE A 457 10.33 10.82 -1.45
C PHE A 457 9.56 10.69 -2.77
N SER A 458 9.44 9.46 -3.31
CA SER A 458 8.63 9.21 -4.50
C SER A 458 7.17 9.60 -4.30
N MET A 459 6.51 9.17 -3.22
CA MET A 459 5.10 9.51 -2.95
C MET A 459 4.88 11.02 -2.77
N ILE A 460 5.77 11.69 -2.04
CA ILE A 460 5.69 13.15 -1.83
C ILE A 460 5.82 13.87 -3.18
N THR A 461 6.83 13.51 -3.99
CA THR A 461 7.02 14.12 -5.31
C THR A 461 5.87 13.83 -6.27
N ILE A 462 5.29 12.62 -6.24
CA ILE A 462 4.10 12.32 -7.05
C ILE A 462 2.95 13.26 -6.65
N ALA A 463 2.64 13.41 -5.35
CA ALA A 463 1.56 14.28 -4.89
C ALA A 463 1.71 15.74 -5.36
N GLU A 464 2.93 16.27 -5.28
CA GLU A 464 3.23 17.64 -5.71
C GLU A 464 3.19 17.79 -7.25
N GLU A 465 3.68 16.79 -7.99
CA GLU A 465 3.60 16.78 -9.44
C GLU A 465 2.17 16.68 -9.95
N LEU A 466 1.31 15.87 -9.31
CA LEU A 466 -0.11 15.81 -9.62
C LEU A 466 -0.77 17.17 -9.41
N LYS A 467 -0.42 17.87 -8.32
CA LYS A 467 -0.97 19.20 -8.05
C LYS A 467 -0.50 20.25 -9.05
N ARG A 468 0.80 20.27 -9.35
CA ARG A 468 1.40 21.18 -10.32
C ARG A 468 0.81 21.00 -11.72
N LEU A 469 0.58 19.75 -12.12
CA LEU A 469 -0.01 19.39 -13.42
C LEU A 469 -1.55 19.46 -13.43
N LYS A 470 -2.18 19.87 -12.33
CA LYS A 470 -3.66 19.93 -12.16
C LYS A 470 -4.35 18.58 -12.38
N LEU A 471 -3.65 17.49 -12.08
CA LEU A 471 -4.15 16.11 -12.11
C LEU A 471 -4.81 15.71 -10.78
N ALA A 472 -4.48 16.41 -9.69
CA ALA A 472 -5.14 16.32 -8.40
C ALA A 472 -5.10 17.69 -7.70
N ASN A 473 -6.03 17.98 -6.82
CA ASN A 473 -6.05 19.21 -6.04
C ASN A 473 -5.67 18.96 -4.58
N LYS A 474 -6.12 17.82 -4.00
CA LYS A 474 -5.96 17.50 -2.58
C LYS A 474 -5.54 16.05 -2.38
N ASN A 475 -4.25 15.87 -2.11
CA ASN A 475 -3.63 14.55 -1.96
C ASN A 475 -3.67 14.06 -0.50
N LEU A 476 -4.20 12.86 -0.27
CA LEU A 476 -4.16 12.18 1.03
C LEU A 476 -3.10 11.07 1.02
N ILE A 477 -2.11 11.15 1.90
CA ILE A 477 -1.10 10.13 2.14
C ILE A 477 -1.35 9.43 3.48
N VAL A 478 -1.69 8.15 3.41
CA VAL A 478 -2.01 7.31 4.56
C VAL A 478 -0.79 6.47 4.94
N VAL A 479 -0.30 6.65 6.16
CA VAL A 479 0.95 6.01 6.66
C VAL A 479 0.73 5.26 7.96
N GLN A 480 1.71 4.45 8.37
CA GLN A 480 1.67 3.81 9.69
C GLN A 480 1.66 4.85 10.82
N ASN A 481 1.00 4.51 11.94
CA ASN A 481 0.85 5.44 13.07
C ASN A 481 2.19 5.97 13.59
N ALA A 482 3.23 5.14 13.60
CA ALA A 482 4.54 5.50 14.10
C ALA A 482 5.35 6.40 13.14
N THR A 483 4.97 6.48 11.85
CA THR A 483 5.75 7.16 10.81
C THR A 483 5.16 8.51 10.38
N VAL A 484 4.00 8.92 10.91
CA VAL A 484 3.30 10.16 10.55
C VAL A 484 4.22 11.39 10.65
N GLU A 485 4.84 11.60 11.80
CA GLU A 485 5.71 12.78 12.02
C GLU A 485 6.96 12.76 11.13
N GLN A 486 7.55 11.57 10.93
CA GLN A 486 8.70 11.40 10.04
C GLN A 486 8.33 11.70 8.59
N PHE A 487 7.16 11.25 8.14
CA PHE A 487 6.66 11.48 6.79
C PHE A 487 6.35 12.97 6.58
N ALA A 488 5.64 13.60 7.52
CA ALA A 488 5.34 15.03 7.47
C ALA A 488 6.60 15.91 7.54
N GLN A 489 7.65 15.48 8.27
CA GLN A 489 8.96 16.14 8.24
C GLN A 489 9.61 15.97 6.87
N SER A 490 9.62 14.76 6.30
CA SER A 490 10.20 14.51 4.98
C SER A 490 9.51 15.34 3.88
N ALA A 491 8.18 15.50 3.96
CA ALA A 491 7.42 16.36 3.05
C ALA A 491 7.82 17.83 3.18
N ARG A 492 8.01 18.33 4.42
CA ARG A 492 8.45 19.72 4.67
C ARG A 492 9.88 19.96 4.19
N ASP A 493 10.78 19.01 4.42
CA ASP A 493 12.17 19.13 4.01
C ASP A 493 12.29 19.10 2.47
N LEU A 494 11.47 18.27 1.82
CA LEU A 494 11.49 18.13 0.36
C LEU A 494 10.73 19.24 -0.35
N TYR A 495 9.56 19.67 0.15
CA TYR A 495 8.72 20.73 -0.44
C TYR A 495 8.34 21.78 0.62
N PRO A 496 9.23 22.72 0.96
CA PRO A 496 9.02 23.69 2.05
C PRO A 496 7.87 24.68 1.82
N ASN A 497 7.44 24.89 0.57
CA ASN A 497 6.32 25.76 0.22
C ASN A 497 4.96 25.05 0.21
N ALA A 498 4.95 23.73 0.28
CA ALA A 498 3.73 22.95 0.21
C ALA A 498 2.86 23.16 1.47
N ALA A 499 1.55 23.30 1.27
CA ALA A 499 0.53 23.23 2.30
C ALA A 499 0.40 21.79 2.78
N ILE A 500 1.16 21.44 3.82
CA ILE A 500 1.17 20.10 4.41
C ILE A 500 0.34 20.09 5.71
N LEU A 501 -0.63 19.18 5.78
CA LEU A 501 -1.39 18.89 7.00
C LEU A 501 -0.97 17.55 7.59
N SER A 502 -0.62 17.51 8.87
CA SER A 502 -0.31 16.27 9.60
C SER A 502 -1.40 15.97 10.63
N VAL A 503 -1.99 14.77 10.57
CA VAL A 503 -3.07 14.34 11.46
C VAL A 503 -2.51 13.64 12.69
N THR A 504 -2.85 14.12 13.89
CA THR A 504 -2.48 13.46 15.16
C THR A 504 -3.67 12.81 15.84
N LYS A 505 -3.39 11.90 16.79
CA LYS A 505 -4.43 11.20 17.56
C LYS A 505 -5.41 12.16 18.25
N ARG A 506 -4.93 13.31 18.73
CA ARG A 506 -5.73 14.32 19.45
C ARG A 506 -6.70 15.06 18.55
N ASP A 507 -6.34 15.23 17.27
CA ASP A 507 -7.19 15.92 16.28
C ASP A 507 -8.46 15.12 15.97
N MET A 508 -8.40 13.80 16.16
CA MET A 508 -9.48 12.86 15.88
C MET A 508 -10.28 12.45 17.14
N GLU A 509 -10.00 13.06 18.30
CA GLU A 509 -10.86 12.96 19.48
C GLU A 509 -12.24 13.57 19.20
N ALA A 510 -13.31 13.03 19.78
CA ALA A 510 -14.69 13.44 19.47
C ALA A 510 -14.94 14.96 19.49
N LYS A 511 -14.34 15.67 20.47
CA LYS A 511 -14.43 17.13 20.61
C LYS A 511 -13.75 17.94 19.51
N ASN A 512 -12.71 17.38 18.87
CA ASN A 512 -11.87 18.07 17.88
C ASN A 512 -12.16 17.60 16.45
N ARG A 513 -12.66 16.36 16.29
CA ARG A 513 -12.80 15.66 15.01
C ARG A 513 -13.61 16.47 13.99
N LYS A 514 -14.76 17.04 14.38
CA LYS A 514 -15.63 17.81 13.48
C LYS A 514 -14.87 19.01 12.90
N ARG A 515 -14.25 19.81 13.76
CA ARG A 515 -13.46 20.98 13.37
C ARG A 515 -12.28 20.59 12.48
N PHE A 516 -11.58 19.51 12.82
CA PHE A 516 -10.42 19.05 12.04
C PHE A 516 -10.83 18.55 10.65
N MET A 517 -11.93 17.79 10.54
CA MET A 517 -12.49 17.39 9.24
C MET A 517 -12.93 18.60 8.41
N MET A 518 -13.52 19.63 9.03
CA MET A 518 -13.85 20.88 8.35
C MET A 518 -12.60 21.64 7.89
N MET A 519 -11.50 21.58 8.64
CA MET A 519 -10.22 22.17 8.24
C MET A 519 -9.60 21.43 7.03
N ILE A 520 -9.82 20.12 6.91
CA ILE A 520 -9.47 19.37 5.70
C ILE A 520 -10.36 19.81 4.53
N ALA A 521 -11.68 19.83 4.73
CA ALA A 521 -12.66 20.09 3.67
C ALA A 521 -12.52 21.50 3.06
N ASN A 522 -12.43 22.53 3.91
CA ASN A 522 -12.55 23.93 3.50
C ASN A 522 -11.21 24.61 3.14
N ASN A 523 -10.09 23.90 3.26
CA ASN A 523 -8.78 24.43 2.88
C ASN A 523 -8.18 23.63 1.73
N ASP A 524 -7.38 24.33 0.92
CA ASP A 524 -6.59 23.71 -0.14
C ASP A 524 -5.24 23.23 0.42
N TRP A 525 -5.11 21.91 0.56
CA TRP A 525 -3.93 21.23 1.08
C TRP A 525 -3.23 20.51 -0.06
N ASP A 526 -1.92 20.68 -0.16
CA ASP A 526 -1.12 19.99 -1.16
C ASP A 526 -0.95 18.52 -0.76
N ILE A 527 -0.64 18.29 0.53
CA ILE A 527 -0.47 16.95 1.12
C ILE A 527 -1.13 16.89 2.49
N ILE A 528 -1.96 15.86 2.71
CA ILE A 528 -2.50 15.50 4.01
C ILE A 528 -1.86 14.18 4.44
N VAL A 529 -1.08 14.16 5.50
CA VAL A 529 -0.47 12.95 6.07
C VAL A 529 -1.35 12.42 7.21
N MET A 530 -1.94 11.24 7.02
CA MET A 530 -2.89 10.65 7.95
C MET A 530 -2.45 9.25 8.43
N PRO A 531 -2.58 8.94 9.73
CA PRO A 531 -2.35 7.58 10.22
C PRO A 531 -3.41 6.60 9.68
N GLN A 532 -3.01 5.38 9.34
CA GLN A 532 -3.93 4.30 8.92
C GLN A 532 -5.09 4.12 9.90
N SER A 533 -4.85 4.19 11.22
CA SER A 533 -5.94 4.03 12.19
C SER A 533 -7.02 5.11 12.06
N GLN A 534 -6.64 6.33 11.68
CA GLN A 534 -7.56 7.46 11.52
C GLN A 534 -8.26 7.43 10.17
N PHE A 535 -7.53 7.04 9.12
CA PHE A 535 -8.11 6.78 7.80
C PHE A 535 -9.25 5.75 7.87
N ASN A 536 -9.04 4.65 8.61
CA ASN A 536 -10.07 3.63 8.82
C ASN A 536 -11.30 4.13 9.62
N MET A 537 -11.18 5.24 10.34
CA MET A 537 -12.30 5.88 11.05
C MET A 537 -13.05 6.91 10.20
N LEU A 538 -12.60 7.18 8.97
CA LEU A 538 -13.32 8.03 8.02
C LEU A 538 -14.54 7.27 7.51
N VAL A 539 -15.71 7.87 7.67
CA VAL A 539 -17.00 7.26 7.38
C VAL A 539 -17.40 7.62 5.96
N ASP A 540 -17.76 6.62 5.16
CA ASP A 540 -18.37 6.82 3.84
C ASP A 540 -19.87 7.02 3.99
N ARG A 541 -20.52 7.69 3.02
CA ARG A 541 -21.97 7.86 3.02
C ARG A 541 -22.69 6.51 3.12
N PRO A 542 -23.73 6.38 3.97
CA PRO A 542 -24.48 5.13 4.12
C PRO A 542 -25.00 4.58 2.80
N GLU A 543 -25.44 5.45 1.90
CA GLU A 543 -26.01 5.08 0.60
C GLU A 543 -24.98 4.42 -0.30
N ILE A 544 -23.74 4.94 -0.35
CA ILE A 544 -22.63 4.37 -1.12
C ILE A 544 -22.27 2.98 -0.57
N GLN A 545 -22.21 2.85 0.76
CA GLN A 545 -21.92 1.56 1.40
C GLN A 545 -23.02 0.53 1.11
N GLN A 546 -24.28 0.95 1.15
CA GLN A 546 -25.45 0.11 0.86
C GLN A 546 -25.44 -0.36 -0.58
N GLN A 547 -25.25 0.54 -1.55
CA GLN A 547 -25.18 0.21 -2.97
C GLN A 547 -24.07 -0.82 -3.25
N TYR A 548 -22.89 -0.63 -2.67
CA TYR A 548 -21.78 -1.56 -2.83
C TYR A 548 -22.10 -2.94 -2.24
N MET A 549 -22.60 -3.01 -1.01
CA MET A 549 -22.96 -4.28 -0.38
C MET A 549 -24.10 -4.99 -1.12
N GLN A 550 -25.09 -4.23 -1.59
CA GLN A 550 -26.21 -4.76 -2.37
C GLN A 550 -25.73 -5.35 -3.70
N SER A 551 -24.87 -4.64 -4.44
CA SER A 551 -24.25 -5.17 -5.66
C SER A 551 -23.54 -6.51 -5.41
N LYS A 552 -22.80 -6.64 -4.29
CA LYS A 552 -22.13 -7.91 -3.96
C LYS A 552 -23.10 -9.00 -3.50
N ILE A 553 -24.23 -8.66 -2.88
CA ILE A 553 -25.32 -9.61 -2.58
C ILE A 553 -25.95 -10.09 -3.88
N ASP A 554 -26.20 -9.19 -4.83
CA ASP A 554 -26.81 -9.53 -6.13
C ASP A 554 -25.89 -10.42 -6.97
N ASP A 555 -24.58 -10.15 -6.98
CA ASP A 555 -23.56 -11.01 -7.58
C ASP A 555 -23.62 -12.44 -7.00
N LEU A 556 -23.67 -12.55 -5.66
CA LEU A 556 -23.75 -13.85 -4.98
C LEU A 556 -25.08 -14.57 -5.23
N ARG A 557 -26.19 -13.83 -5.26
CA ARG A 557 -27.53 -14.39 -5.50
C ARG A 557 -27.63 -14.98 -6.90
N ARG A 558 -27.10 -14.29 -7.91
CA ARG A 558 -27.04 -14.78 -9.30
C ARG A 558 -26.30 -16.11 -9.38
N ILE A 559 -25.11 -16.18 -8.76
CA ILE A 559 -24.31 -17.42 -8.72
C ILE A 559 -25.07 -18.56 -8.02
N ILE A 560 -25.79 -18.28 -6.92
CA ILE A 560 -26.58 -19.30 -6.22
C ILE A 560 -27.70 -19.85 -7.12
N GLU A 561 -28.42 -18.95 -7.80
CA GLU A 561 -29.56 -19.31 -8.65
C GLU A 561 -29.13 -20.24 -9.79
N GLU A 562 -28.02 -19.93 -10.44
CA GLU A 562 -27.49 -20.70 -11.56
C GLU A 562 -26.84 -22.02 -11.15
N MET A 563 -26.29 -22.10 -9.93
CA MET A 563 -25.71 -23.33 -9.38
C MET A 563 -26.73 -24.22 -8.67
N LYS A 564 -28.00 -23.80 -8.56
CA LYS A 564 -29.03 -24.48 -7.75
C LYS A 564 -29.31 -25.91 -8.20
N ASP A 565 -29.25 -26.15 -9.51
CA ASP A 565 -29.53 -27.45 -10.11
C ASP A 565 -28.27 -28.34 -10.24
N ASP A 566 -27.08 -27.81 -9.93
CA ASP A 566 -25.83 -28.57 -9.91
C ASP A 566 -25.65 -29.30 -8.55
N HIS A 567 -26.01 -30.58 -8.53
CA HIS A 567 -25.87 -31.45 -7.35
C HIS A 567 -24.43 -31.55 -6.81
N ASN A 568 -23.40 -31.34 -7.62
CA ASN A 568 -22.00 -31.34 -7.20
C ASN A 568 -21.58 -30.04 -6.50
N SER A 569 -22.35 -28.96 -6.68
CA SER A 569 -22.05 -27.64 -6.14
C SER A 569 -22.77 -27.34 -4.83
N ARG A 570 -23.58 -28.25 -4.28
CA ARG A 570 -24.37 -28.03 -3.04
C ARG A 570 -23.57 -27.44 -1.88
N ASN A 571 -22.33 -27.88 -1.66
CA ASN A 571 -21.48 -27.33 -0.60
C ASN A 571 -20.98 -25.92 -0.90
N THR A 572 -20.56 -25.67 -2.15
CA THR A 572 -20.17 -24.33 -2.61
C THR A 572 -21.36 -23.37 -2.54
N VAL A 573 -22.54 -23.78 -3.01
CA VAL A 573 -23.79 -23.02 -2.90
C VAL A 573 -24.11 -22.71 -1.44
N LYS A 574 -23.97 -23.69 -0.54
CA LYS A 574 -24.17 -23.47 0.90
C LYS A 574 -23.17 -22.48 1.50
N GLU A 575 -21.91 -22.50 1.05
CA GLU A 575 -20.89 -21.53 1.46
C GLU A 575 -21.19 -20.12 0.95
N ILE A 576 -21.51 -19.98 -0.34
CA ILE A 576 -21.91 -18.72 -0.98
C ILE A 576 -23.18 -18.16 -0.32
N ALA A 577 -24.18 -19.00 -0.06
CA ALA A 577 -25.39 -18.60 0.65
C ALA A 577 -25.12 -18.14 2.09
N ARG A 578 -24.16 -18.78 2.78
CA ARG A 578 -23.71 -18.32 4.11
C ARG A 578 -23.01 -16.97 4.03
N GLN A 579 -22.20 -16.74 3.00
CA GLN A 579 -21.55 -15.44 2.76
C GLN A 579 -22.57 -14.35 2.45
N MET A 580 -23.52 -14.63 1.55
CA MET A 580 -24.63 -13.74 1.21
C MET A 580 -25.41 -13.36 2.46
N LYS A 581 -25.84 -14.35 3.27
CA LYS A 581 -26.53 -14.10 4.54
C LYS A 581 -25.70 -13.27 5.54
N SER A 582 -24.38 -13.45 5.55
CA SER A 582 -23.49 -12.64 6.37
C SER A 582 -23.40 -11.19 5.89
N LEU A 583 -23.44 -10.94 4.57
CA LEU A 583 -23.48 -9.59 4.00
C LEU A 583 -24.85 -8.94 4.22
N GLU A 584 -25.95 -9.68 4.03
CA GLU A 584 -27.31 -9.23 4.33
C GLU A 584 -27.44 -8.79 5.79
N ALA A 585 -26.97 -9.60 6.75
CA ALA A 585 -26.99 -9.25 8.16
C ALA A 585 -26.14 -8.01 8.49
N LYS A 586 -25.00 -7.81 7.81
CA LYS A 586 -24.16 -6.61 7.93
C LYS A 586 -24.88 -5.37 7.38
N LEU A 587 -25.54 -5.51 6.24
CA LEU A 587 -26.32 -4.45 5.59
C LEU A 587 -27.50 -4.03 6.49
N GLU A 588 -28.27 -4.98 7.01
CA GLU A 588 -29.37 -4.73 7.97
C GLU A 588 -28.88 -4.01 9.24
N HIS A 589 -27.79 -4.50 9.85
CA HIS A 589 -27.24 -3.87 11.05
C HIS A 589 -26.76 -2.42 10.78
N LYS A 590 -26.28 -2.11 9.56
CA LYS A 590 -25.93 -0.74 9.16
C LYS A 590 -27.17 0.13 8.92
N LEU A 591 -28.22 -0.42 8.30
CA LEU A 591 -29.51 0.25 8.11
C LEU A 591 -30.21 0.60 9.44
N GLY A 592 -30.06 -0.27 10.45
CA GLY A 592 -30.64 -0.08 11.78
C GLY A 592 -29.96 1.01 12.63
N LYS A 593 -28.75 1.48 12.25
CA LYS A 593 -28.04 2.54 12.97
C LYS A 593 -28.27 3.91 12.33
N LYS A 594 -29.41 4.53 12.59
CA LYS A 594 -29.57 5.98 12.40
C LYS A 594 -28.79 6.71 13.49
N LYS A 595 -27.52 7.05 13.24
CA LYS A 595 -26.85 8.09 14.02
C LYS A 595 -27.42 9.45 13.62
N ASN A 596 -27.47 10.41 14.55
CA ASN A 596 -27.77 11.81 14.22
C ASN A 596 -26.82 12.25 13.10
N ALA A 597 -27.37 12.43 11.89
CA ALA A 597 -26.62 12.67 10.67
C ALA A 597 -25.94 14.05 10.66
N GLU A 598 -26.44 14.99 11.47
CA GLU A 598 -26.05 16.41 11.44
C GLU A 598 -24.60 16.70 11.90
N ASP A 599 -23.94 15.75 12.59
CA ASP A 599 -22.58 15.94 13.12
C ASP A 599 -21.49 15.08 12.43
N VAL A 600 -21.84 14.31 11.40
CA VAL A 600 -20.89 13.43 10.71
C VAL A 600 -20.39 14.08 9.42
N VAL A 601 -19.08 14.32 9.34
CA VAL A 601 -18.40 14.64 8.07
C VAL A 601 -18.03 13.35 7.36
N TYR A 602 -18.49 13.20 6.12
CA TYR A 602 -18.24 12.04 5.27
C TYR A 602 -16.97 12.20 4.44
N PHE A 603 -16.40 11.08 3.98
CA PHE A 603 -15.16 11.07 3.21
C PHE A 603 -15.24 11.90 1.92
N ASP A 604 -16.35 11.82 1.20
CA ASP A 604 -16.56 12.54 -0.05
C ASP A 604 -16.60 14.06 0.13
N GLU A 605 -16.98 14.55 1.31
CA GLU A 605 -17.05 15.97 1.69
C GLU A 605 -15.68 16.56 1.99
N LEU A 606 -14.64 15.74 2.20
CA LEU A 606 -13.28 16.22 2.46
C LEU A 606 -12.62 16.81 1.20
N GLY A 607 -13.17 16.55 0.02
CA GLY A 607 -12.64 17.04 -1.26
C GLY A 607 -11.32 16.39 -1.67
N ILE A 608 -11.05 15.17 -1.19
CA ILE A 608 -9.85 14.40 -1.53
C ILE A 608 -10.05 13.77 -2.90
N ASP A 609 -9.07 13.97 -3.79
CA ASP A 609 -9.08 13.48 -5.18
C ASP A 609 -7.80 12.71 -5.57
N ALA A 610 -6.89 12.47 -4.63
CA ALA A 610 -5.80 11.51 -4.78
C ALA A 610 -5.49 10.78 -3.47
N LEU A 611 -5.24 9.47 -3.55
CA LEU A 611 -5.02 8.61 -2.39
C LEU A 611 -3.73 7.81 -2.52
N PHE A 612 -2.86 7.96 -1.52
CA PHE A 612 -1.63 7.20 -1.35
C PHE A 612 -1.74 6.33 -0.11
N ILE A 613 -1.50 5.03 -0.24
CA ILE A 613 -1.45 4.10 0.90
C ILE A 613 -0.04 3.54 1.05
N ASP A 614 0.68 3.99 2.07
CA ASP A 614 1.92 3.37 2.50
C ASP A 614 1.63 2.10 3.32
N GLU A 615 2.49 1.11 3.14
CA GLU A 615 2.32 -0.25 3.65
C GLU A 615 0.95 -0.85 3.29
N ALA A 616 0.61 -0.77 2.00
CA ALA A 616 -0.66 -1.24 1.42
C ALA A 616 -0.95 -2.73 1.69
N HIS A 617 0.06 -3.53 2.01
CA HIS A 617 -0.12 -4.92 2.43
C HIS A 617 -1.05 -5.07 3.65
N ALA A 618 -1.26 -4.00 4.44
CA ALA A 618 -2.25 -3.97 5.53
C ALA A 618 -3.71 -4.13 5.05
N TYR A 619 -3.99 -3.92 3.75
CA TYR A 619 -5.33 -3.99 3.14
C TYR A 619 -5.49 -5.17 2.17
N LYS A 620 -4.58 -6.14 2.17
CA LYS A 620 -4.55 -7.27 1.22
C LYS A 620 -5.77 -8.22 1.25
N LYS A 621 -6.56 -8.17 2.33
CA LYS A 621 -7.74 -9.02 2.56
C LYS A 621 -9.02 -8.36 2.01
N ASN A 622 -9.04 -8.08 0.71
CA ASN A 622 -10.20 -7.53 0.03
C ASN A 622 -11.17 -8.67 -0.33
N PHE A 623 -12.45 -8.49 -0.02
CA PHE A 623 -13.47 -9.45 -0.40
C PHE A 623 -13.68 -9.47 -1.92
N PHE A 624 -13.86 -10.67 -2.46
CA PHE A 624 -14.26 -10.88 -3.84
C PHE A 624 -15.13 -12.13 -3.94
N VAL A 625 -15.98 -12.14 -4.97
CA VAL A 625 -16.86 -13.24 -5.28
C VAL A 625 -16.08 -14.29 -6.08
N THR A 626 -16.23 -15.56 -5.72
CA THR A 626 -15.62 -16.69 -6.41
C THR A 626 -16.42 -17.96 -6.19
N LYS A 627 -16.57 -18.77 -7.23
CA LYS A 627 -17.26 -20.06 -7.20
C LYS A 627 -16.34 -21.25 -6.97
N MET A 628 -15.03 -21.02 -6.87
CA MET A 628 -14.08 -22.06 -6.53
C MET A 628 -14.42 -22.68 -5.16
N PRO A 629 -13.93 -23.88 -4.82
CA PRO A 629 -14.01 -24.37 -3.45
C PRO A 629 -13.07 -23.59 -2.53
N GLN A 630 -13.29 -23.66 -1.21
CA GLN A 630 -12.33 -23.14 -0.24
C GLN A 630 -10.98 -23.89 -0.36
N MET A 631 -9.92 -23.17 -0.72
CA MET A 631 -8.55 -23.69 -0.85
C MET A 631 -7.63 -22.98 0.14
N LYS A 632 -6.54 -23.64 0.54
CA LYS A 632 -5.55 -23.03 1.42
C LYS A 632 -4.78 -21.96 0.64
N GLY A 633 -4.72 -20.76 1.20
CA GLY A 633 -4.22 -19.56 0.53
C GLY A 633 -5.30 -18.73 -0.18
N LEU A 634 -6.55 -19.19 -0.21
CA LEU A 634 -7.69 -18.40 -0.68
C LEU A 634 -8.49 -17.90 0.52
N ASP A 635 -8.11 -16.73 1.05
CA ASP A 635 -8.82 -16.11 2.17
C ASP A 635 -10.08 -15.39 1.66
N ARG A 636 -11.26 -15.92 2.01
CA ARG A 636 -12.56 -15.32 1.69
C ARG A 636 -13.12 -14.47 2.83
N SER A 637 -12.31 -14.21 3.86
CA SER A 637 -12.71 -13.34 4.95
C SER A 637 -12.81 -11.90 4.47
N ASP A 638 -13.83 -11.22 4.96
CA ASP A 638 -14.08 -9.82 4.68
C ASP A 638 -13.41 -8.95 5.74
N SER A 639 -12.51 -8.06 5.32
CA SER A 639 -11.87 -7.08 6.18
C SER A 639 -12.58 -5.74 6.04
N GLU A 640 -13.13 -5.23 7.14
CA GLU A 640 -13.75 -3.88 7.15
C GLU A 640 -12.79 -2.80 6.67
N ARG A 641 -11.48 -2.95 6.95
CA ARG A 641 -10.43 -2.04 6.46
C ARG A 641 -10.31 -2.10 4.94
N ALA A 642 -10.26 -3.29 4.36
CA ALA A 642 -10.11 -3.48 2.92
C ALA A 642 -11.36 -3.03 2.15
N MET A 643 -12.55 -3.31 2.68
CA MET A 643 -13.81 -2.79 2.14
C MET A 643 -13.86 -1.26 2.22
N GLY A 644 -13.48 -0.68 3.37
CA GLY A 644 -13.41 0.77 3.55
C GLY A 644 -12.42 1.45 2.59
N LEU A 645 -11.32 0.78 2.24
CA LEU A 645 -10.40 1.23 1.20
C LEU A 645 -11.03 1.15 -0.20
N THR A 646 -11.66 0.02 -0.55
CA THR A 646 -12.35 -0.15 -1.86
C THR A 646 -13.39 0.95 -2.09
N LEU A 647 -14.21 1.26 -1.08
CA LEU A 647 -15.22 2.31 -1.19
C LEU A 647 -14.62 3.69 -1.46
N LYS A 648 -13.50 4.02 -0.82
CA LYS A 648 -12.82 5.32 -0.99
C LYS A 648 -12.09 5.40 -2.33
N ILE A 649 -11.49 4.29 -2.78
CA ILE A 649 -10.90 4.16 -4.12
C ILE A 649 -11.97 4.40 -5.18
N ASN A 650 -13.12 3.72 -5.10
CA ASN A 650 -14.20 3.87 -6.07
C ASN A 650 -14.69 5.32 -6.15
N GLN A 651 -14.87 5.98 -5.00
CA GLN A 651 -15.25 7.40 -4.93
C GLN A 651 -14.22 8.33 -5.61
N ILE A 652 -12.92 8.09 -5.41
CA ILE A 652 -11.86 8.90 -6.05
C ILE A 652 -11.80 8.61 -7.55
N MET A 653 -11.79 7.34 -7.94
CA MET A 653 -11.76 6.94 -9.35
C MET A 653 -12.97 7.50 -10.11
N GLN A 654 -14.16 7.52 -9.50
CA GLN A 654 -15.34 8.12 -10.13
C GLN A 654 -15.17 9.62 -10.37
N LYS A 655 -14.55 10.36 -9.43
CA LYS A 655 -14.30 11.81 -9.55
C LYS A 655 -13.19 12.17 -10.54
N THR A 656 -12.25 11.26 -10.77
CA THR A 656 -10.99 11.52 -11.48
C THR A 656 -10.88 10.81 -12.83
N GLY A 657 -11.95 10.15 -13.29
CA GLY A 657 -11.93 9.38 -14.54
C GLY A 657 -11.05 8.14 -14.47
N GLY A 658 -11.02 7.46 -13.31
CA GLY A 658 -10.33 6.18 -13.12
C GLY A 658 -8.91 6.26 -12.60
N ARG A 659 -8.49 7.40 -12.06
CA ARG A 659 -7.08 7.68 -11.73
C ARG A 659 -6.85 8.00 -10.24
N ASN A 660 -5.63 8.42 -9.95
CA ASN A 660 -5.16 9.00 -8.69
C ASN A 660 -5.13 8.05 -7.47
N ILE A 661 -4.93 6.75 -7.72
CA ILE A 661 -4.72 5.74 -6.67
C ILE A 661 -3.28 5.23 -6.70
N TYR A 662 -2.60 5.33 -5.55
CA TYR A 662 -1.20 4.97 -5.39
C TYR A 662 -1.02 4.08 -4.17
N LEU A 663 -0.48 2.89 -4.37
CA LEU A 663 -0.21 1.93 -3.29
C LEU A 663 1.30 1.75 -3.16
N ALA A 664 1.82 1.67 -1.95
CA ALA A 664 3.25 1.49 -1.70
C ALA A 664 3.48 0.36 -0.70
N THR A 665 4.42 -0.55 -1.00
CA THR A 665 4.75 -1.66 -0.11
C THR A 665 6.11 -2.28 -0.48
N GLY A 666 6.91 -2.63 0.52
CA GLY A 666 8.13 -3.41 0.32
C GLY A 666 7.89 -4.91 0.10
N THR A 667 6.67 -5.37 0.38
CA THR A 667 6.25 -6.77 0.27
C THR A 667 4.90 -6.81 -0.45
N PRO A 668 4.88 -6.64 -1.79
CA PRO A 668 3.63 -6.59 -2.55
C PRO A 668 2.83 -7.89 -2.49
N ILE A 669 3.54 -9.02 -2.33
CA ILE A 669 2.96 -10.35 -2.20
C ILE A 669 3.55 -10.94 -0.93
N THR A 670 2.71 -11.34 0.02
CA THR A 670 3.20 -11.86 1.31
C THR A 670 3.02 -13.36 1.45
N ASN A 671 1.89 -13.91 1.02
CA ASN A 671 1.55 -15.31 1.28
C ASN A 671 0.76 -15.99 0.15
N THR A 672 -0.02 -15.26 -0.65
CA THR A 672 -0.96 -15.90 -1.59
C THR A 672 -1.14 -15.09 -2.87
N LEU A 673 -1.49 -15.77 -3.95
CA LEU A 673 -1.72 -15.14 -5.24
C LEU A 673 -2.98 -14.27 -5.27
N ALA A 674 -3.99 -14.59 -4.45
CA ALA A 674 -5.15 -13.74 -4.27
C ALA A 674 -4.78 -12.35 -3.74
N GLU A 675 -3.71 -12.24 -2.95
CA GLU A 675 -3.18 -10.94 -2.52
C GLU A 675 -2.63 -10.14 -3.71
N ALA A 676 -1.92 -10.79 -4.64
CA ALA A 676 -1.38 -10.14 -5.83
C ALA A 676 -2.49 -9.62 -6.75
N TRP A 677 -3.50 -10.44 -7.03
CA TRP A 677 -4.67 -10.02 -7.80
C TRP A 677 -5.44 -8.88 -7.11
N ASN A 678 -5.62 -8.94 -5.79
CA ASN A 678 -6.26 -7.86 -5.02
C ASN A 678 -5.49 -6.54 -5.12
N MET A 679 -4.15 -6.57 -5.08
CA MET A 679 -3.32 -5.36 -5.21
C MET A 679 -3.46 -4.73 -6.60
N VAL A 680 -3.51 -5.54 -7.66
CA VAL A 680 -3.74 -5.05 -9.03
C VAL A 680 -5.18 -4.52 -9.18
N ARG A 681 -6.17 -5.26 -8.65
CA ARG A 681 -7.58 -4.89 -8.68
C ARG A 681 -7.87 -3.53 -8.05
N TYR A 682 -7.13 -3.13 -7.01
CA TYR A 682 -7.28 -1.80 -6.41
C TYR A 682 -6.91 -0.64 -7.35
N LEU A 683 -6.18 -0.91 -8.44
CA LEU A 683 -5.62 0.10 -9.34
C LEU A 683 -6.32 0.15 -10.70
N TYR A 684 -7.31 -0.70 -10.92
CA TYR A 684 -8.16 -0.70 -12.11
C TYR A 684 -9.60 -0.36 -11.76
N GLN A 685 -10.31 0.30 -12.68
CA GLN A 685 -11.76 0.34 -12.61
C GLN A 685 -12.33 -1.06 -12.87
N GLU A 686 -13.52 -1.32 -12.35
CA GLU A 686 -14.21 -2.60 -12.52
C GLU A 686 -14.47 -2.84 -14.02
N GLY A 687 -13.94 -3.92 -14.57
CA GLY A 687 -14.08 -4.28 -16.00
C GLY A 687 -12.88 -3.95 -16.88
N GLU A 688 -11.91 -3.17 -16.39
CA GLU A 688 -10.79 -2.66 -17.20
C GLU A 688 -9.46 -3.42 -16.99
N MET A 689 -9.45 -4.51 -16.22
CA MET A 689 -8.21 -5.26 -15.99
C MET A 689 -7.71 -5.91 -17.30
N PRO A 690 -6.39 -5.87 -17.57
CA PRO A 690 -5.83 -6.46 -18.76
C PRO A 690 -5.96 -7.99 -18.73
N PHE A 691 -5.81 -8.62 -19.91
CA PHE A 691 -5.88 -10.08 -20.07
C PHE A 691 -7.22 -10.71 -19.65
N ASP A 692 -8.31 -9.93 -19.65
CA ASP A 692 -9.64 -10.39 -19.24
C ASP A 692 -9.69 -10.94 -17.79
N CYS A 693 -8.78 -10.48 -16.93
CA CYS A 693 -8.63 -10.94 -15.54
C CYS A 693 -9.54 -10.19 -14.54
N ASN A 694 -10.72 -9.77 -15.00
CA ASN A 694 -11.67 -8.96 -14.25
C ASN A 694 -12.26 -9.64 -13.01
N THR A 695 -12.26 -10.96 -12.98
CA THR A 695 -12.66 -11.77 -11.82
C THR A 695 -11.52 -12.64 -11.35
N PHE A 696 -11.56 -13.06 -10.08
CA PHE A 696 -10.55 -13.95 -9.54
C PHE A 696 -10.54 -15.30 -10.26
N ASP A 697 -11.71 -15.80 -10.66
CA ASP A 697 -11.84 -17.09 -11.34
C ASP A 697 -11.17 -17.10 -12.72
N ARG A 698 -11.32 -16.02 -13.52
CA ARG A 698 -10.61 -15.86 -14.80
C ARG A 698 -9.10 -15.80 -14.59
N PHE A 699 -8.66 -14.94 -13.68
CA PHE A 699 -7.25 -14.79 -13.30
C PHE A 699 -6.64 -16.14 -12.86
N ALA A 700 -7.34 -16.86 -11.97
CA ALA A 700 -6.89 -18.15 -11.47
C ALA A 700 -6.86 -19.23 -12.58
N SER A 701 -7.82 -19.21 -13.51
CA SER A 701 -7.83 -20.16 -14.63
C SER A 701 -6.63 -20.01 -15.58
N MET A 702 -6.08 -18.79 -15.67
CA MET A 702 -5.02 -18.41 -16.60
C MET A 702 -3.62 -18.62 -16.02
N PHE A 703 -3.42 -18.32 -14.74
CA PHE A 703 -2.08 -18.22 -14.15
C PHE A 703 -1.78 -19.24 -13.05
N THR A 704 -2.76 -20.08 -12.68
CA THR A 704 -2.60 -20.99 -11.54
C THR A 704 -2.82 -22.43 -11.92
N GLU A 705 -2.16 -23.32 -11.17
CA GLU A 705 -2.55 -24.71 -11.04
C GLU A 705 -2.74 -25.06 -9.56
N THR A 706 -3.76 -25.88 -9.31
CA THR A 706 -4.03 -26.41 -7.99
C THR A 706 -3.26 -27.71 -7.81
N VAL A 707 -2.50 -27.79 -6.72
CA VAL A 707 -1.81 -29.03 -6.34
C VAL A 707 -2.42 -29.51 -5.03
N SER A 708 -2.67 -30.82 -4.95
CA SER A 708 -3.02 -31.49 -3.71
C SER A 708 -1.75 -31.89 -2.99
N ASP A 709 -1.44 -31.20 -1.89
CA ASP A 709 -0.29 -31.51 -1.04
C ASP A 709 -0.75 -32.26 0.21
N VAL A 710 0.05 -33.20 0.70
CA VAL A 710 -0.28 -34.01 1.88
C VAL A 710 0.37 -33.38 3.10
N GLU A 711 -0.44 -32.70 3.92
CA GLU A 711 0.04 -32.05 5.13
C GLU A 711 -0.16 -32.94 6.35
N GLN A 712 0.88 -33.03 7.18
CA GLN A 712 0.74 -33.61 8.50
C GLN A 712 -0.04 -32.63 9.41
N THR A 713 -1.22 -33.08 9.85
CA THR A 713 -2.01 -32.40 10.87
C THR A 713 -1.29 -32.37 12.20
N ALA A 714 -1.78 -31.54 13.13
CA ALA A 714 -1.26 -31.44 14.48
C ALA A 714 -1.21 -32.79 15.22
N ALA A 715 -2.08 -33.74 14.83
CA ALA A 715 -2.18 -35.07 15.40
C ALA A 715 -1.24 -36.12 14.78
N GLY A 716 -0.39 -35.72 13.85
CA GLY A 716 0.47 -36.65 13.11
C GLY A 716 -0.19 -37.30 11.89
N ASN A 717 -1.52 -37.16 11.73
CA ASN A 717 -2.27 -37.70 10.58
C ASN A 717 -2.05 -36.89 9.31
N TYR A 718 -2.05 -37.53 8.15
CA TYR A 718 -1.88 -36.88 6.85
C TYR A 718 -3.23 -36.46 6.24
N LYS A 719 -3.36 -35.16 5.95
CA LYS A 719 -4.53 -34.57 5.29
C LYS A 719 -4.10 -33.96 3.96
N SER A 720 -4.75 -34.36 2.88
CA SER A 720 -4.58 -33.71 1.58
C SER A 720 -5.25 -32.32 1.58
N VAL A 721 -4.46 -31.29 1.30
CA VAL A 721 -4.86 -29.89 1.24
C VAL A 721 -4.52 -29.32 -0.15
N GLU A 722 -5.50 -28.69 -0.78
CA GLU A 722 -5.30 -28.00 -2.06
C GLU A 722 -4.78 -26.59 -1.84
N ARG A 723 -3.79 -26.22 -2.65
CA ARG A 723 -3.16 -24.90 -2.69
C ARG A 723 -2.90 -24.50 -4.14
N PHE A 724 -2.84 -23.19 -4.39
CA PHE A 724 -2.20 -22.68 -5.60
C PHE A 724 -0.68 -22.78 -5.42
N VAL A 725 0.00 -23.57 -6.26
CA VAL A 725 1.44 -23.84 -6.08
C VAL A 725 2.25 -23.58 -7.34
N LYS A 726 1.70 -23.88 -8.53
CA LYS A 726 2.40 -23.69 -9.80
C LYS A 726 1.82 -22.52 -10.57
N PHE A 727 2.71 -21.71 -11.14
CA PHE A 727 2.38 -20.62 -12.04
C PHE A 727 2.47 -21.10 -13.48
N THR A 728 1.43 -20.84 -14.25
CA THR A 728 1.43 -20.99 -15.71
C THR A 728 1.57 -19.62 -16.36
N ASN A 729 2.14 -19.56 -17.56
CA ASN A 729 2.30 -18.30 -18.31
C ASN A 729 3.01 -17.19 -17.51
N LEU A 730 4.16 -17.52 -16.88
CA LEU A 730 4.89 -16.63 -15.97
C LEU A 730 5.19 -15.25 -16.57
N GLU A 731 5.56 -15.20 -17.85
CA GLU A 731 5.80 -13.93 -18.55
C GLU A 731 4.55 -13.05 -18.57
N ASP A 732 3.40 -13.63 -18.85
CA ASP A 732 2.13 -12.91 -18.97
C ASP A 732 1.58 -12.54 -17.57
N LEU A 733 1.82 -13.38 -16.56
CA LEU A 733 1.56 -13.03 -15.15
C LEU A 733 2.41 -11.83 -14.72
N ASN A 734 3.69 -11.82 -15.10
CA ASN A 734 4.57 -10.69 -14.83
C ASN A 734 4.09 -9.43 -15.56
N LYS A 735 3.65 -9.54 -16.83
CA LYS A 735 3.06 -8.42 -17.57
C LYS A 735 1.79 -7.90 -16.89
N PHE A 736 0.87 -8.78 -16.48
CA PHE A 736 -0.34 -8.43 -15.72
C PHE A 736 0.00 -7.69 -14.43
N PHE A 737 0.95 -8.18 -13.65
CA PHE A 737 1.32 -7.51 -12.39
C PHE A 737 2.00 -6.15 -12.65
N THR A 738 2.95 -6.11 -13.58
CA THR A 738 3.72 -4.90 -13.92
C THR A 738 2.97 -3.97 -14.89
N SER A 739 1.70 -4.23 -15.21
CA SER A 739 0.83 -3.29 -15.93
C SER A 739 0.45 -2.08 -15.07
N VAL A 740 0.44 -2.25 -13.75
CA VAL A 740 0.25 -1.17 -12.75
C VAL A 740 1.37 -1.08 -11.73
N ALA A 741 2.18 -2.14 -11.55
CA ALA A 741 3.26 -2.16 -10.58
C ALA A 741 4.61 -1.71 -11.16
N ASP A 742 5.30 -0.85 -10.42
CA ASP A 742 6.73 -0.59 -10.58
C ASP A 742 7.49 -1.35 -9.49
N VAL A 743 8.33 -2.29 -9.89
CA VAL A 743 8.99 -3.25 -8.98
C VAL A 743 10.48 -2.92 -8.88
N VAL A 744 10.97 -2.74 -7.66
CA VAL A 744 12.39 -2.53 -7.38
C VAL A 744 12.80 -3.47 -6.26
N LEU A 745 13.58 -4.50 -6.61
CA LEU A 745 14.10 -5.47 -5.68
C LEU A 745 15.36 -4.92 -4.97
N PRO A 746 15.75 -5.50 -3.82
CA PRO A 746 16.99 -5.13 -3.15
C PRO A 746 18.23 -5.16 -4.06
N GLU A 747 18.29 -6.11 -4.98
CA GLU A 747 19.39 -6.33 -5.92
C GLU A 747 19.48 -5.23 -6.99
N ASP A 748 18.36 -4.56 -7.28
CA ASP A 748 18.28 -3.47 -8.27
C ASP A 748 18.84 -2.14 -7.74
N LEU A 749 19.00 -2.00 -6.41
CA LEU A 749 19.51 -0.79 -5.78
C LEU A 749 21.04 -0.66 -5.91
N LYS A 750 21.48 -0.33 -7.12
CA LYS A 750 22.87 0.01 -7.43
C LYS A 750 23.31 1.20 -6.56
N GLY A 751 24.32 0.98 -5.70
CA GLY A 751 24.91 2.02 -4.85
C GLY A 751 24.51 1.98 -3.36
N VAL A 752 23.62 1.08 -2.94
CA VAL A 752 23.33 0.85 -1.51
C VAL A 752 24.07 -0.40 -1.04
N LYS A 753 25.21 -0.26 -0.35
CA LYS A 753 25.91 -1.40 0.27
C LYS A 753 25.12 -1.87 1.50
N ARG A 754 24.51 -3.06 1.41
CA ARG A 754 23.90 -3.76 2.54
C ARG A 754 24.90 -4.77 3.11
N PRO A 755 24.98 -4.93 4.44
CA PRO A 755 25.82 -5.99 5.02
C PRO A 755 25.24 -7.36 4.61
N PRO A 756 26.07 -8.30 4.10
CA PRO A 756 25.60 -9.63 3.75
C PRO A 756 25.23 -10.43 5.01
N ILE A 757 24.31 -11.38 4.87
CA ILE A 757 24.04 -12.38 5.92
C ILE A 757 25.30 -13.23 6.09
N LYS A 758 25.82 -13.34 7.32
CA LYS A 758 26.98 -14.21 7.64
C LYS A 758 26.63 -15.66 7.25
N GLY A 759 27.39 -16.24 6.32
CA GLY A 759 27.13 -17.60 5.80
C GLY A 759 26.11 -17.67 4.64
N GLY A 760 25.64 -16.53 4.13
CA GLY A 760 24.77 -16.44 2.94
C GLY A 760 23.29 -16.76 3.16
N ALA A 761 22.93 -17.45 4.24
CA ALA A 761 21.55 -17.82 4.56
C ALA A 761 21.29 -17.83 6.08
N PRO A 762 20.00 -17.75 6.53
CA PRO A 762 19.64 -17.95 7.92
C PRO A 762 20.12 -19.30 8.46
N THR A 763 20.64 -19.34 9.68
CA THR A 763 21.05 -20.58 10.35
C THR A 763 19.85 -21.23 11.05
N ASN A 764 19.47 -22.44 10.64
CA ASN A 764 18.41 -23.22 11.28
C ASN A 764 18.97 -24.05 12.44
N MET A 765 18.45 -23.82 13.65
CA MET A 765 18.82 -24.60 14.84
C MET A 765 17.76 -25.65 15.14
N ILE A 766 18.13 -26.93 15.05
CA ILE A 766 17.25 -28.05 15.40
C ILE A 766 17.48 -28.41 16.86
N VAL A 767 16.44 -28.29 17.68
CA VAL A 767 16.44 -28.72 19.08
C VAL A 767 15.71 -30.06 19.17
N PRO A 768 16.39 -31.16 19.56
CA PRO A 768 15.76 -32.46 19.75
C PRO A 768 14.63 -32.41 20.78
N ARG A 769 13.59 -33.23 20.59
CA ARG A 769 12.48 -33.31 21.54
C ARG A 769 12.92 -34.14 22.76
N GLY A 770 12.74 -33.57 23.95
CA GLY A 770 12.87 -34.32 25.20
C GLY A 770 11.72 -35.31 25.42
N GLU A 771 11.88 -36.19 26.41
CA GLU A 771 10.90 -37.24 26.75
C GLU A 771 9.55 -36.66 27.19
N VAL A 772 9.56 -35.62 28.05
CA VAL A 772 8.35 -34.96 28.56
C VAL A 772 7.51 -34.39 27.41
N ILE A 773 8.14 -33.66 26.49
CA ILE A 773 7.45 -33.10 25.31
C ILE A 773 6.92 -34.23 24.43
N THR A 774 7.68 -35.31 24.26
CA THR A 774 7.26 -36.47 23.46
C THR A 774 6.01 -37.13 24.02
N ASN A 775 5.97 -37.36 25.33
CA ASN A 775 4.80 -37.93 26.01
C ASN A 775 3.59 -37.00 25.97
N PHE A 776 3.80 -35.70 26.18
CA PHE A 776 2.73 -34.71 26.08
C PHE A 776 2.15 -34.60 24.67
N MET A 777 2.99 -34.65 23.63
CA MET A 777 2.53 -34.67 22.23
C MET A 777 1.73 -35.93 21.92
N ARG A 778 2.09 -37.08 22.50
CA ARG A 778 1.30 -38.32 22.39
C ARG A 778 -0.10 -38.14 23.00
N TYR A 779 -0.17 -37.60 24.20
CA TYR A 779 -1.45 -37.26 24.84
C TYR A 779 -2.30 -36.31 23.97
N LEU A 780 -1.71 -35.26 23.39
CA LEU A 780 -2.44 -34.35 22.50
C LEU A 780 -2.92 -35.04 21.22
N ASN A 781 -2.17 -36.00 20.68
CA ASN A 781 -2.58 -36.81 19.54
C ASN A 781 -3.77 -37.71 19.89
N ASP A 782 -3.75 -38.34 21.06
CA ASP A 782 -4.85 -39.17 21.54
C ASP A 782 -6.12 -38.34 21.77
N LEU A 783 -5.97 -37.17 22.41
CA LEU A 783 -7.04 -36.22 22.63
C LEU A 783 -7.63 -35.68 21.30
N TYR A 784 -6.79 -35.40 20.31
CA TYR A 784 -7.25 -35.00 18.99
C TYR A 784 -7.98 -36.15 18.29
N SER A 785 -7.46 -37.37 18.36
CA SER A 785 -8.07 -38.55 17.72
C SER A 785 -9.47 -38.82 18.29
N TRP A 786 -9.62 -38.70 19.62
CA TRP A 786 -10.92 -38.71 20.27
C TRP A 786 -11.85 -37.61 19.74
N TYR A 787 -11.37 -36.35 19.73
CA TYR A 787 -12.17 -35.21 19.24
C TYR A 787 -12.58 -35.39 17.78
N ASP A 788 -11.69 -35.91 16.92
CA ASP A 788 -11.97 -36.08 15.50
C ASP A 788 -12.95 -37.25 15.24
N GLY A 789 -13.01 -38.23 16.13
CA GLY A 789 -14.00 -39.31 16.11
C GLY A 789 -15.42 -38.89 16.52
N LEU A 790 -15.61 -37.72 17.13
CA LEU A 790 -16.93 -37.22 17.55
C LEU A 790 -17.87 -36.93 16.38
N SER A 791 -19.17 -37.12 16.60
CA SER A 791 -20.19 -36.73 15.63
C SER A 791 -20.25 -35.21 15.43
N GLY A 792 -20.86 -34.76 14.33
CA GLY A 792 -20.96 -33.33 14.01
C GLY A 792 -21.69 -32.49 15.07
N GLU A 793 -22.64 -33.06 15.80
CA GLU A 793 -23.32 -32.38 16.92
C GLU A 793 -22.46 -32.31 18.17
N GLU A 794 -21.69 -33.35 18.47
CA GLU A 794 -20.77 -33.39 19.61
C GLU A 794 -19.58 -32.44 19.39
N LYS A 795 -19.04 -32.37 18.16
CA LYS A 795 -18.01 -31.38 17.79
C LYS A 795 -18.49 -29.94 18.01
N LYS A 796 -19.77 -29.64 17.81
CA LYS A 796 -20.34 -28.31 18.11
C LYS A 796 -20.32 -27.95 19.59
N LYS A 797 -20.32 -28.94 20.50
CA LYS A 797 -20.20 -28.73 21.95
C LYS A 797 -18.75 -28.48 22.38
N HIS A 798 -17.77 -28.88 21.55
CA HIS A 798 -16.33 -28.77 21.80
C HIS A 798 -15.59 -27.94 20.75
N THR A 799 -16.23 -26.91 20.20
CA THR A 799 -15.71 -26.12 19.05
C THR A 799 -14.31 -25.53 19.27
N ALA A 800 -13.94 -25.21 20.51
CA ALA A 800 -12.63 -24.67 20.85
C ALA A 800 -11.51 -25.73 20.95
N MET A 801 -11.85 -27.02 21.07
CA MET A 801 -10.92 -28.10 21.44
C MET A 801 -9.74 -28.21 20.47
N ASN A 802 -10.01 -28.23 19.16
CA ASN A 802 -8.97 -28.33 18.15
C ASN A 802 -7.96 -27.16 18.23
N LEU A 803 -8.47 -25.93 18.40
CA LEU A 803 -7.62 -24.75 18.54
C LEU A 803 -6.80 -24.80 19.83
N GLN A 804 -7.38 -25.30 20.93
CA GLN A 804 -6.68 -25.47 22.21
C GLN A 804 -5.56 -26.50 22.10
N ILE A 805 -5.83 -27.69 21.53
CA ILE A 805 -4.82 -28.73 21.29
C ILE A 805 -3.64 -28.16 20.49
N TYR A 806 -3.93 -27.46 19.39
CA TYR A 806 -2.87 -26.85 18.57
C TYR A 806 -2.08 -25.78 19.33
N THR A 807 -2.76 -24.95 20.11
CA THR A 807 -2.11 -23.92 20.93
C THR A 807 -1.22 -24.55 22.01
N MET A 808 -1.69 -25.62 22.66
CA MET A 808 -0.92 -26.36 23.67
C MET A 808 0.32 -27.02 23.05
N ALA A 809 0.18 -27.68 21.89
CA ALA A 809 1.32 -28.27 21.18
C ALA A 809 2.39 -27.22 20.87
N ARG A 810 1.99 -26.05 20.35
CA ARG A 810 2.93 -24.95 20.04
C ARG A 810 3.61 -24.41 21.29
N LYS A 811 2.88 -24.17 22.38
CA LYS A 811 3.43 -23.73 23.67
C LYS A 811 4.44 -24.74 24.25
N ALA A 812 4.05 -26.01 24.33
CA ALA A 812 4.91 -27.09 24.80
C ALA A 812 6.21 -27.21 24.01
N SER A 813 6.18 -26.94 22.69
CA SER A 813 7.37 -26.97 21.84
C SER A 813 8.37 -25.83 22.10
N ILE A 814 7.96 -24.77 22.81
CA ILE A 814 8.82 -23.65 23.23
C ILE A 814 9.39 -23.97 24.61
N ASP A 815 8.50 -24.17 25.59
CA ASP A 815 8.82 -24.52 26.98
C ASP A 815 7.58 -25.14 27.64
N MET A 816 7.74 -26.26 28.35
CA MET A 816 6.63 -26.96 29.00
C MET A 816 5.96 -26.12 30.11
N ARG A 817 6.64 -25.13 30.68
CA ARG A 817 6.06 -24.22 31.69
C ARG A 817 5.00 -23.28 31.14
N LEU A 818 4.93 -23.14 29.81
CA LEU A 818 3.80 -22.48 29.14
C LEU A 818 2.50 -23.28 29.22
N ILE A 819 2.58 -24.57 29.58
CA ILE A 819 1.44 -25.45 29.89
C ILE A 819 1.27 -25.53 31.40
N ASP A 820 2.33 -25.91 32.12
CA ASP A 820 2.30 -26.06 33.58
C ASP A 820 3.52 -25.41 34.22
N ALA A 821 3.30 -24.27 34.87
CA ALA A 821 4.34 -23.46 35.48
C ALA A 821 5.08 -24.17 36.65
N SER A 822 4.54 -25.26 37.19
CA SER A 822 5.17 -26.02 38.28
C SER A 822 6.31 -26.95 37.83
N LEU A 823 6.42 -27.19 36.51
CA LEU A 823 7.45 -28.04 35.95
C LEU A 823 8.85 -27.42 36.12
N PRO A 824 9.90 -28.25 36.30
CA PRO A 824 11.27 -27.76 36.37
C PRO A 824 11.71 -27.14 35.05
N ASP A 825 12.70 -26.25 35.14
CA ASP A 825 13.35 -25.64 33.98
C ASP A 825 14.12 -26.69 33.17
N ASP A 826 13.76 -26.89 31.90
CA ASP A 826 14.44 -27.81 31.00
C ASP A 826 15.60 -27.10 30.28
N PRO A 827 16.88 -27.47 30.51
CA PRO A 827 18.03 -26.86 29.84
C PRO A 827 18.04 -27.14 28.33
N ASN A 828 17.29 -28.14 27.85
CA ASN A 828 17.15 -28.48 26.45
C ASN A 828 15.89 -27.89 25.79
N SER A 829 15.11 -27.07 26.50
CA SER A 829 13.99 -26.35 25.89
C SER A 829 14.48 -25.35 24.84
N LYS A 830 13.62 -24.99 23.87
CA LYS A 830 13.97 -23.96 22.89
C LYS A 830 14.23 -22.61 23.56
N LEU A 831 13.52 -22.31 24.64
CA LEU A 831 13.72 -21.09 25.42
C LEU A 831 15.13 -21.04 26.03
N SER A 832 15.57 -22.14 26.66
CA SER A 832 16.91 -22.27 27.24
C SER A 832 18.02 -22.22 26.18
N LYS A 833 17.84 -22.94 25.06
CA LYS A 833 18.78 -22.91 23.94
C LYS A 833 18.86 -21.54 23.26
N CYS A 834 17.74 -20.83 23.17
CA CYS A 834 17.72 -19.45 22.68
C CYS A 834 18.53 -18.52 23.61
N ALA A 835 18.34 -18.62 24.93
CA ALA A 835 19.09 -17.83 25.90
C ALA A 835 20.61 -18.07 25.80
N GLU A 836 21.03 -19.34 25.68
CA GLU A 836 22.42 -19.73 25.48
C GLU A 836 23.02 -19.08 24.22
N MET A 837 22.31 -19.17 23.09
CA MET A 837 22.76 -18.61 21.82
C MET A 837 22.85 -17.08 21.85
N VAL A 838 21.85 -16.41 22.44
CA VAL A 838 21.85 -14.95 22.58
C VAL A 838 23.04 -14.49 23.42
N TYR A 839 23.35 -15.21 24.51
CA TYR A 839 24.53 -14.92 25.32
C TYR A 839 25.84 -15.13 24.54
N GLN A 840 25.98 -16.25 23.82
CA GLN A 840 27.18 -16.51 23.02
C GLN A 840 27.42 -15.42 21.98
N LYS A 841 26.38 -14.98 21.27
CA LYS A 841 26.47 -13.90 20.27
C LYS A 841 26.70 -12.54 20.92
N TRP A 842 26.11 -12.28 22.08
CA TRP A 842 26.38 -11.06 22.85
C TRP A 842 27.85 -10.95 23.22
N LYS A 843 28.48 -12.06 23.61
CA LYS A 843 29.91 -12.16 23.91
C LYS A 843 30.79 -12.04 22.65
N GLU A 844 30.46 -12.79 21.58
CA GLU A 844 31.16 -12.75 20.28
C GLU A 844 31.23 -11.33 19.71
N TYR A 845 30.12 -10.58 19.81
CA TYR A 845 30.00 -9.24 19.23
C TYR A 845 30.12 -8.10 20.26
N ALA A 846 30.75 -8.35 21.41
CA ALA A 846 30.97 -7.33 22.43
C ALA A 846 31.80 -6.13 21.92
N GLY A 847 32.83 -6.39 21.10
CA GLY A 847 33.71 -5.35 20.56
C GLY A 847 33.03 -4.32 19.65
N VAL A 848 31.88 -4.68 19.07
CA VAL A 848 31.08 -3.78 18.21
C VAL A 848 29.71 -3.44 18.83
N LYS A 849 29.49 -3.82 20.09
CA LYS A 849 28.19 -3.70 20.78
C LYS A 849 27.03 -4.23 19.93
N GLY A 850 27.20 -5.41 19.32
CA GLY A 850 26.17 -5.99 18.46
C GLY A 850 24.83 -6.17 19.17
N THR A 851 23.75 -5.82 18.48
CA THR A 851 22.36 -5.93 18.97
C THR A 851 21.65 -7.14 18.38
N GLN A 852 20.81 -7.77 19.20
CA GLN A 852 20.02 -8.94 18.86
C GLN A 852 18.54 -8.67 19.11
N ALA A 853 17.69 -9.19 18.23
CA ALA A 853 16.24 -9.10 18.38
C ALA A 853 15.64 -10.52 18.39
N VAL A 854 14.84 -10.82 19.41
CA VAL A 854 14.23 -12.13 19.67
C VAL A 854 12.71 -11.97 19.61
N PHE A 855 12.07 -12.71 18.69
CA PHE A 855 10.63 -12.59 18.45
C PHE A 855 9.90 -13.93 18.62
N PHE A 856 8.83 -13.96 19.42
CA PHE A 856 7.90 -15.10 19.50
C PHE A 856 6.55 -14.70 20.13
N ASP A 857 5.43 -15.12 19.54
CA ASP A 857 4.12 -14.61 19.99
C ASP A 857 3.52 -15.36 21.19
N LEU A 858 3.85 -16.65 21.35
CA LEU A 858 3.30 -17.50 22.41
C LEU A 858 4.16 -17.47 23.66
N HIS A 859 3.83 -16.57 24.60
CA HIS A 859 4.69 -16.29 25.74
C HIS A 859 4.01 -16.40 27.12
N ARG A 860 2.67 -16.46 27.20
CA ARG A 860 1.94 -16.42 28.48
C ARG A 860 1.31 -17.77 28.85
N ASN A 861 1.43 -18.14 30.12
CA ASN A 861 0.58 -19.13 30.79
C ASN A 861 -0.33 -18.39 31.79
N VAL A 862 -1.64 -18.61 31.72
CA VAL A 862 -2.63 -17.96 32.59
C VAL A 862 -3.48 -19.02 33.29
N ASP A 863 -3.72 -18.85 34.58
CA ASP A 863 -4.58 -19.74 35.36
C ASP A 863 -6.08 -19.50 35.08
N SER A 864 -6.94 -20.28 35.74
CA SER A 864 -8.40 -20.15 35.65
C SER A 864 -8.94 -18.79 36.11
N ASN A 865 -8.18 -18.07 36.95
CA ASN A 865 -8.50 -16.72 37.41
C ASN A 865 -7.91 -15.62 36.50
N LYS A 866 -7.41 -15.99 35.31
CA LYS A 866 -6.73 -15.10 34.35
C LYS A 866 -5.47 -14.42 34.90
N ARG A 867 -4.86 -14.99 35.93
CA ARG A 867 -3.58 -14.51 36.45
C ARG A 867 -2.45 -15.16 35.65
N GLU A 868 -1.46 -14.37 35.29
CA GLU A 868 -0.27 -14.86 34.61
C GLU A 868 0.61 -15.62 35.60
N VAL A 869 0.79 -16.93 35.37
CA VAL A 869 1.57 -17.82 36.24
C VAL A 869 2.96 -18.13 35.66
N PHE A 870 3.15 -17.92 34.36
CA PHE A 870 4.46 -18.01 33.71
C PHE A 870 4.50 -17.11 32.47
N ASN A 871 5.63 -16.43 32.28
CA ASN A 871 5.89 -15.56 31.14
C ASN A 871 7.27 -15.86 30.55
N ALA A 872 7.29 -16.36 29.31
CA ALA A 872 8.52 -16.75 28.63
C ALA A 872 9.43 -15.56 28.27
N TYR A 873 8.90 -14.34 28.13
CA TYR A 873 9.75 -13.16 27.95
C TYR A 873 10.53 -12.83 29.22
N ASP A 874 9.85 -12.86 30.36
CA ASP A 874 10.47 -12.60 31.66
C ASP A 874 11.46 -13.70 32.03
N GLU A 875 11.14 -14.95 31.72
CA GLU A 875 12.04 -16.09 31.91
C GLU A 875 13.29 -16.00 31.03
N LEU A 876 13.14 -15.62 29.75
CA LEU A 876 14.27 -15.39 28.86
C LEU A 876 15.16 -14.27 29.42
N LYS A 877 14.57 -13.17 29.87
CA LYS A 877 15.31 -12.07 30.51
C LYS A 877 16.06 -12.55 31.74
N ARG A 878 15.43 -13.30 32.64
CA ARG A 878 16.06 -13.88 33.84
C ARG A 878 17.29 -14.72 33.48
N LYS A 879 17.14 -15.66 32.54
CA LYS A 879 18.25 -16.52 32.06
C LYS A 879 19.41 -15.73 31.48
N LEU A 880 19.13 -14.69 30.68
CA LEU A 880 20.16 -13.84 30.10
C LEU A 880 20.94 -13.05 31.16
N VAL A 881 20.25 -12.58 32.20
CA VAL A 881 20.90 -11.94 33.36
C VAL A 881 21.77 -12.95 34.12
N GLU A 882 21.30 -14.18 34.31
CA GLU A 882 22.08 -15.26 34.94
C GLU A 882 23.32 -15.66 34.16
N TYR A 883 23.26 -15.65 32.83
CA TYR A 883 24.45 -15.83 31.97
C TYR A 883 25.43 -14.64 32.05
N GLY A 884 25.03 -13.52 32.67
CA GLY A 884 25.88 -12.36 32.92
C GLY A 884 25.64 -11.18 31.98
N ILE A 885 24.55 -11.15 31.21
CA ILE A 885 24.17 -9.95 30.45
C ILE A 885 23.59 -8.91 31.43
N PRO A 886 24.08 -7.65 31.45
CA PRO A 886 23.52 -6.62 32.30
C PRO A 886 22.04 -6.39 32.00
N GLU A 887 21.21 -6.29 33.06
CA GLU A 887 19.76 -6.17 32.92
C GLU A 887 19.34 -4.95 32.06
N ASN A 888 20.09 -3.85 32.16
CA ASN A 888 19.86 -2.62 31.40
C ASN A 888 20.16 -2.75 29.90
N GLU A 889 20.85 -3.82 29.47
CA GLU A 889 21.06 -4.13 28.05
C GLU A 889 19.91 -4.96 27.44
N ILE A 890 18.93 -5.39 28.24
CA ILE A 890 17.82 -6.25 27.82
C ILE A 890 16.51 -5.46 27.89
N ALA A 891 15.80 -5.36 26.77
CA ALA A 891 14.52 -4.67 26.69
C ALA A 891 13.39 -5.61 26.25
N HIS A 892 12.31 -5.61 27.03
CA HIS A 892 11.06 -6.27 26.67
C HIS A 892 10.09 -5.24 26.07
N MET A 893 9.73 -5.42 24.79
CA MET A 893 8.97 -4.44 23.99
C MET A 893 7.61 -4.06 24.58
N ASP A 894 6.91 -4.99 25.25
CA ASP A 894 5.60 -4.73 25.84
C ASP A 894 5.66 -3.71 27.00
N ASN A 895 6.84 -3.49 27.60
CA ASN A 895 7.02 -2.46 28.62
C ASN A 895 7.05 -1.03 28.04
N PHE A 896 7.16 -0.91 26.72
CA PHE A 896 7.27 0.35 25.97
C PHE A 896 5.96 0.66 25.22
N THR A 897 4.89 0.88 25.97
CA THR A 897 3.52 1.04 25.42
C THR A 897 3.20 2.40 24.81
N THR A 898 4.06 3.42 25.00
CA THR A 898 3.84 4.77 24.47
C THR A 898 4.85 5.11 23.37
N ASP A 899 4.47 5.92 22.40
CA ASP A 899 5.35 6.32 21.29
C ASP A 899 6.67 6.93 21.81
N ALA A 900 6.60 7.70 22.91
CA ALA A 900 7.78 8.27 23.55
C ALA A 900 8.73 7.19 24.10
N LYS A 901 8.18 6.15 24.76
CA LYS A 901 8.95 5.01 25.27
C LYS A 901 9.55 4.19 24.13
N LYS A 902 8.75 3.85 23.10
CA LYS A 902 9.22 3.09 21.93
C LYS A 902 10.37 3.79 21.22
N ALA A 903 10.22 5.07 20.93
CA ALA A 903 11.27 5.83 20.26
C ALA A 903 12.54 5.95 21.12
N LYS A 904 12.43 5.97 22.46
CA LYS A 904 13.61 5.92 23.34
C LYS A 904 14.32 4.57 23.23
N LEU A 905 13.56 3.47 23.19
CA LEU A 905 14.13 2.14 23.01
C LEU A 905 14.89 2.03 21.68
N PHE A 906 14.34 2.52 20.57
CA PHE A 906 15.05 2.55 19.29
C PHE A 906 16.39 3.30 19.37
N GLU A 907 16.44 4.42 20.09
CA GLU A 907 17.68 5.17 20.32
C GLU A 907 18.68 4.38 21.17
N ASP A 908 18.22 3.77 22.27
CA ASP A 908 19.06 2.96 23.16
C ASP A 908 19.66 1.75 22.44
N VAL A 909 18.89 1.17 21.51
CA VAL A 909 19.31 0.09 20.61
C VAL A 909 20.38 0.57 19.62
N ASN A 910 20.13 1.69 18.94
CA ASN A 910 21.09 2.25 17.96
C ASN A 910 22.39 2.70 18.61
N ALA A 911 22.35 3.13 19.87
CA ALA A 911 23.53 3.51 20.65
C ALA A 911 24.28 2.31 21.28
N GLY A 912 23.76 1.08 21.14
CA GLY A 912 24.30 -0.11 21.77
C GLY A 912 24.19 -0.11 23.30
N ARG A 913 23.28 0.68 23.87
CA ARG A 913 22.93 0.67 25.31
C ARG A 913 21.97 -0.47 25.63
N VAL A 914 21.08 -0.78 24.70
CA VAL A 914 20.26 -2.00 24.70
C VAL A 914 20.77 -2.88 23.58
N ARG A 915 21.15 -4.12 23.91
CA ARG A 915 21.76 -5.08 23.00
C ARG A 915 20.94 -6.34 22.81
N VAL A 916 19.88 -6.53 23.58
CA VAL A 916 18.89 -7.59 23.39
C VAL A 916 17.49 -6.99 23.47
N ILE A 917 16.68 -7.21 22.43
CA ILE A 917 15.27 -6.82 22.40
C ILE A 917 14.42 -8.08 22.31
N ILE A 918 13.38 -8.17 23.13
CA ILE A 918 12.45 -9.31 23.19
C ILE A 918 11.03 -8.80 22.94
N GLY A 919 10.28 -9.42 22.03
CA GLY A 919 8.90 -9.01 21.75
C GLY A 919 8.12 -9.95 20.84
N GLY A 920 6.87 -9.58 20.54
CA GLY A 920 6.04 -10.28 19.56
C GLY A 920 6.33 -9.81 18.13
N THR A 921 5.81 -10.54 17.15
CA THR A 921 6.02 -10.21 15.71
C THR A 921 5.42 -8.85 15.31
N GLN A 922 4.37 -8.41 16.00
CA GLN A 922 3.67 -7.14 15.71
C GLN A 922 4.22 -5.93 16.46
N THR A 923 4.96 -6.14 17.56
CA THR A 923 5.37 -5.09 18.50
C THR A 923 6.71 -4.52 18.10
#